data_AF-A0A1K1QE99-F1
#
_entry.id   AF-A0A1K1QE99-F1
#
_cell.length_a   1.000
_cell.length_b   1.000
_cell.length_c   1.000
_cell.angle_alpha   90.00
_cell.angle_beta   90.00
_cell.angle_gamma   90.00
#
_symmetry.space_group_name_H-M   'P 1'
#
loop_
_entity.id
_entity.type
_entity.pdbx_description
1 polymer ?
#
loop_
_entity_poly.entity_id
_entity_poly.type
_entity_poly.pdbx_seq_one_letter_code
_entity_poly.pdbx_strand_id
1 'polypeptide(L)'
;MAIFHANHLIIDGKTTPYPYTSKIRGETIDVRRGLNKVSHGRLIKQQLRRAAADFEQSPDDKFVYVVLKSPPDFLIDISKLDEKKGSYQVRTTREIEAEDQDGNKHVVIEAVVYLNREGVSKFLKKADDYINRMTRTGQPQNQPLIANIDEIRAATLQSFWQEPELPFPALDELHWWEVWIIRNARDSNEDPISEIRVVVQEHGVEIGERLLVFPEHYVYLMHATARQLSSSILYTDRLAEIRMPRDTADFFTYLPVDDQQGWVGNLAARVNYVPDDVSVCLLDTGVTLRNPLLAQTVSADHLVAINPLWTVDDARHNTGHGTPMAGLAIYGDLTDLFAGNGPVNIHHKLESVKMFNGVGLRSELRGAVTGEAVARAEIMNPAHKRIFSLSITSWDLDHKGQPSSWSSAIDQLLFGGRDFLFMVSGGNLDYASRLAYPLANDQASIEDPGQAFNAITVGAYTLKDHLDLQRYPGTTLLANRGALSPGSRTSANWDKQWCRKPDIVMEGGNHGINADQLVLDHGLQLLSVSTSQFRHPPLIDFGDTSGATALAARFGAQLYREYPDLWSETIRGLIIHAADWTPAMLGNRTLKNLTGEDKKRLFRQVGYGVPNMERARYSTNNSLSLIAQRSLKPYKWEDYRVKTEEFHLFELPWPLDVLQALFNTEVTLKITLSYFIEPNPGSQQYKKAASYMSHGLRFKLIGSNESRGAFLARISKAMTIEDDDETEAEGANWVIGEQVRNKGSIHKDLWIGPAVDLANRNRIAVYPVGGWWKNRKKLERYNDRVRYSLIVTIETPENLNEVDIYTPVLNQIRVDIPVGV
;
A
#
# COMPACT_ATOMS: atom_id res chain seq x y z
N MET A 1 -17.46 -4.89 -18.63
CA MET A 1 -18.53 -5.01 -17.60
C MET A 1 -18.30 -3.92 -16.57
N ALA A 2 -19.31 -3.51 -15.81
CA ALA A 2 -19.08 -2.62 -14.67
C ALA A 2 -18.29 -3.38 -13.59
N ILE A 3 -17.40 -2.69 -12.88
CA ILE A 3 -16.65 -3.27 -11.75
C ILE A 3 -17.63 -3.40 -10.58
N PHE A 4 -17.70 -4.59 -9.98
CA PHE A 4 -18.53 -4.83 -8.80
C PHE A 4 -17.81 -4.31 -7.55
N HIS A 5 -18.37 -3.29 -6.91
CA HIS A 5 -17.98 -2.81 -5.58
C HIS A 5 -19.11 -3.09 -4.59
N ALA A 6 -18.77 -3.66 -3.42
CA ALA A 6 -19.69 -3.85 -2.31
C ALA A 6 -18.97 -3.67 -0.97
N ASN A 7 -19.71 -3.33 0.09
CA ASN A 7 -19.13 -3.11 1.42
C ASN A 7 -18.56 -4.42 2.00
N HIS A 8 -17.54 -4.30 2.85
CA HIS A 8 -16.90 -5.42 3.53
C HIS A 8 -17.90 -6.16 4.44
N LEU A 9 -17.77 -7.50 4.54
CA LEU A 9 -18.70 -8.31 5.33
C LEU A 9 -18.27 -8.36 6.80
N ILE A 10 -19.16 -7.94 7.70
CA ILE A 10 -18.95 -8.05 9.15
C ILE A 10 -19.39 -9.46 9.60
N ILE A 11 -18.49 -10.21 10.26
CA ILE A 11 -18.80 -11.52 10.84
C ILE A 11 -19.23 -11.34 12.29
N ASP A 12 -20.52 -11.51 12.60
CA ASP A 12 -21.03 -11.55 13.97
C ASP A 12 -21.56 -12.93 14.38
N GLY A 13 -20.65 -13.92 14.32
CA GLY A 13 -20.90 -15.28 14.78
C GLY A 13 -19.63 -16.06 15.11
N LYS A 14 -19.82 -17.23 15.74
CA LYS A 14 -18.89 -18.37 15.85
C LYS A 14 -17.44 -18.08 16.27
N THR A 15 -17.19 -17.04 17.07
CA THR A 15 -15.95 -16.91 17.84
C THR A 15 -16.06 -17.74 19.12
N THR A 16 -15.26 -18.80 19.25
CA THR A 16 -15.30 -19.68 20.44
C THR A 16 -14.06 -19.49 21.33
N PRO A 17 -14.22 -19.18 22.63
CA PRO A 17 -13.11 -19.16 23.59
C PRO A 17 -12.75 -20.58 24.07
N TYR A 18 -11.46 -20.87 24.26
CA TYR A 18 -10.98 -22.18 24.72
C TYR A 18 -10.00 -22.11 25.90
N PRO A 19 -10.09 -23.03 26.88
CA PRO A 19 -9.08 -23.24 27.92
C PRO A 19 -7.92 -24.14 27.46
N TYR A 20 -6.83 -24.13 28.24
CA TYR A 20 -5.50 -24.71 27.95
C TYR A 20 -5.39 -26.25 28.03
N THR A 21 -4.60 -26.89 27.13
CA THR A 21 -4.03 -28.27 27.27
C THR A 21 -2.86 -28.54 26.26
N SER A 22 -2.15 -29.69 26.27
CA SER A 22 -0.74 -29.75 25.80
C SER A 22 -0.17 -31.04 25.09
N LYS A 23 0.73 -30.86 24.08
CA LYS A 23 1.99 -31.61 23.66
C LYS A 23 2.14 -32.20 22.21
N ILE A 24 3.42 -32.33 21.73
CA ILE A 24 4.04 -33.11 20.58
C ILE A 24 4.36 -32.33 19.22
N ARG A 25 5.16 -32.85 18.23
CA ARG A 25 6.12 -32.12 17.30
C ARG A 25 6.50 -32.81 15.90
N GLY A 26 6.85 -32.08 14.78
CA GLY A 26 7.58 -32.49 13.49
C GLY A 26 6.97 -32.05 12.09
N GLU A 27 7.50 -32.15 10.81
CA GLU A 27 8.84 -32.16 10.07
C GLU A 27 8.72 -32.08 8.45
N THR A 28 9.75 -32.29 7.55
CA THR A 28 9.90 -31.74 6.11
C THR A 28 10.27 -32.69 4.84
N ILE A 29 10.49 -32.21 3.55
CA ILE A 29 10.34 -32.94 2.18
C ILE A 29 11.41 -32.72 0.98
N ASP A 30 11.40 -33.51 -0.16
CA ASP A 30 12.40 -33.68 -1.34
C ASP A 30 11.83 -33.88 -2.86
N VAL A 31 12.64 -34.26 -3.94
CA VAL A 31 12.54 -33.90 -5.44
C VAL A 31 12.54 -35.06 -6.59
N ARG A 32 12.72 -34.80 -7.95
CA ARG A 32 12.19 -35.49 -9.22
C ARG A 32 13.17 -35.80 -10.48
N ARG A 33 12.85 -36.68 -11.50
CA ARG A 33 13.62 -36.98 -12.83
C ARG A 33 12.86 -37.74 -14.02
N GLY A 34 13.19 -37.52 -15.34
CA GLY A 34 13.21 -38.55 -16.48
C GLY A 34 12.29 -38.47 -17.77
N LEU A 35 12.80 -38.52 -19.04
CA LEU A 35 12.03 -38.33 -20.33
C LEU A 35 12.52 -39.06 -21.65
N ASN A 36 11.72 -39.06 -22.74
CA ASN A 36 12.03 -39.62 -24.11
C ASN A 36 12.21 -38.54 -25.21
N LYS A 37 13.32 -38.59 -25.97
CA LYS A 37 13.78 -37.52 -26.87
C LYS A 37 13.09 -37.40 -28.26
N VAL A 38 12.69 -38.50 -28.90
CA VAL A 38 12.36 -38.48 -30.35
C VAL A 38 10.95 -37.94 -30.62
N SER A 39 10.01 -38.19 -29.69
CA SER A 39 8.67 -37.60 -29.69
C SER A 39 8.71 -36.12 -29.30
N HIS A 40 9.35 -35.79 -28.17
CA HIS A 40 9.42 -34.43 -27.64
C HIS A 40 9.99 -33.43 -28.64
N GLY A 41 11.14 -33.74 -29.26
CA GLY A 41 11.77 -32.87 -30.26
C GLY A 41 10.92 -32.64 -31.52
N ARG A 42 9.90 -33.45 -31.80
CA ARG A 42 8.96 -33.24 -32.91
C ARG A 42 7.79 -32.33 -32.53
N LEU A 43 7.30 -32.42 -31.28
CA LEU A 43 6.22 -31.58 -30.75
C LEU A 43 6.59 -30.09 -30.77
N ILE A 44 7.76 -29.74 -30.22
CA ILE A 44 8.25 -28.35 -30.15
C ILE A 44 8.38 -27.72 -31.55
N LYS A 45 8.80 -28.51 -32.56
CA LYS A 45 8.89 -28.06 -33.96
C LYS A 45 7.53 -27.81 -34.61
N GLN A 46 6.44 -28.33 -34.06
CA GLN A 46 5.08 -28.13 -34.55
C GLN A 46 4.40 -26.93 -33.87
N GLN A 47 4.55 -26.75 -32.56
CA GLN A 47 4.05 -25.58 -31.83
C GLN A 47 4.64 -24.28 -32.40
N LEU A 48 5.97 -24.20 -32.55
CA LEU A 48 6.65 -23.01 -33.07
C LEU A 48 6.21 -22.63 -34.50
N ARG A 49 5.86 -23.62 -35.33
CA ARG A 49 5.34 -23.37 -36.69
C ARG A 49 3.91 -22.80 -36.67
N ARG A 50 3.10 -23.13 -35.66
CA ARG A 50 1.74 -22.60 -35.53
C ARG A 50 1.76 -21.15 -35.05
N ALA A 51 2.49 -20.87 -33.97
CA ALA A 51 2.62 -19.51 -33.44
C ALA A 51 3.26 -18.52 -34.44
N ALA A 52 4.05 -19.00 -35.40
CA ALA A 52 4.54 -18.20 -36.51
C ALA A 52 3.49 -17.99 -37.63
N ALA A 53 2.66 -19.00 -37.92
CA ALA A 53 1.62 -18.92 -38.96
C ALA A 53 0.46 -17.98 -38.59
N ASP A 54 0.17 -17.82 -37.30
CA ASP A 54 -0.84 -16.87 -36.82
C ASP A 54 -0.46 -15.39 -37.13
N PHE A 55 0.79 -15.12 -37.53
CA PHE A 55 1.29 -13.83 -38.03
C PHE A 55 1.43 -13.76 -39.58
N GLU A 56 1.29 -14.84 -40.35
CA GLU A 56 1.56 -14.85 -41.81
C GLU A 56 0.40 -14.28 -42.67
N GLN A 57 -0.38 -13.31 -42.16
CA GLN A 57 -1.49 -12.69 -42.91
C GLN A 57 -1.10 -11.43 -43.71
N SER A 58 0.11 -10.87 -43.52
CA SER A 58 0.66 -9.81 -44.36
C SER A 58 1.88 -10.28 -45.16
N PRO A 59 2.03 -9.95 -46.47
CA PRO A 59 3.10 -10.53 -47.31
C PRO A 59 4.55 -10.19 -46.93
N ASP A 60 4.78 -9.12 -46.15
CA ASP A 60 6.12 -8.57 -45.92
C ASP A 60 6.71 -8.85 -44.52
N ASP A 61 5.94 -9.48 -43.63
CA ASP A 61 6.35 -9.70 -42.23
C ASP A 61 7.49 -10.72 -42.09
N LYS A 62 8.49 -10.35 -41.29
CA LYS A 62 9.79 -11.05 -41.19
C LYS A 62 10.18 -11.41 -39.74
N PHE A 63 9.28 -11.18 -38.79
CA PHE A 63 9.46 -11.48 -37.36
C PHE A 63 8.16 -11.94 -36.70
N VAL A 64 8.29 -12.53 -35.51
CA VAL A 64 7.20 -13.03 -34.66
C VAL A 64 7.57 -12.78 -33.20
N TYR A 65 6.61 -12.34 -32.38
CA TYR A 65 6.75 -12.33 -30.92
C TYR A 65 6.14 -13.63 -30.35
N VAL A 66 6.97 -14.52 -29.80
CA VAL A 66 6.52 -15.79 -29.19
C VAL A 66 6.89 -15.83 -27.71
N VAL A 67 5.95 -16.16 -26.82
CA VAL A 67 6.34 -16.65 -25.49
C VAL A 67 6.97 -18.04 -25.59
N LEU A 68 7.92 -18.38 -24.72
CA LEU A 68 8.42 -19.74 -24.50
C LEU A 68 8.18 -20.10 -23.03
N LYS A 69 7.27 -21.05 -22.78
CA LYS A 69 6.91 -21.58 -21.46
C LYS A 69 7.77 -22.80 -21.12
N SER A 70 8.19 -22.98 -19.86
CA SER A 70 8.94 -24.16 -19.38
C SER A 70 8.02 -25.26 -18.83
N PRO A 71 8.49 -26.50 -18.63
CA PRO A 71 7.77 -27.49 -17.86
C PRO A 71 7.95 -27.24 -16.35
N PRO A 72 7.00 -27.73 -15.53
CA PRO A 72 7.05 -27.81 -14.07
C PRO A 72 8.43 -27.96 -13.41
N ASP A 73 8.86 -26.93 -12.68
CA ASP A 73 10.04 -26.86 -11.79
C ASP A 73 11.41 -26.97 -12.48
N PHE A 74 11.48 -26.69 -13.78
CA PHE A 74 12.74 -26.65 -14.53
C PHE A 74 12.97 -25.33 -15.27
N LEU A 75 14.12 -24.70 -15.00
CA LEU A 75 14.55 -23.46 -15.65
C LEU A 75 14.79 -23.67 -17.16
N ILE A 76 14.37 -22.71 -17.99
CA ILE A 76 14.86 -22.58 -19.38
C ILE A 76 16.23 -21.90 -19.36
N ASP A 77 17.20 -22.45 -20.09
CA ASP A 77 18.49 -21.81 -20.34
C ASP A 77 18.37 -20.70 -21.40
N ILE A 78 17.65 -19.63 -21.06
CA ILE A 78 17.37 -18.47 -21.93
C ILE A 78 18.64 -17.74 -22.39
N SER A 79 19.78 -17.96 -21.72
CA SER A 79 21.10 -17.43 -22.12
C SER A 79 21.52 -17.86 -23.53
N LYS A 80 20.94 -18.96 -24.04
CA LYS A 80 21.18 -19.49 -25.40
C LYS A 80 20.21 -18.96 -26.46
N LEU A 81 19.41 -17.94 -26.10
CA LEU A 81 18.38 -17.28 -26.90
C LEU A 81 18.43 -15.74 -26.81
N ASP A 82 19.50 -15.16 -26.25
CA ASP A 82 19.75 -13.72 -26.25
C ASP A 82 21.05 -13.38 -26.99
N GLU A 83 20.95 -13.01 -28.27
CA GLU A 83 22.10 -12.67 -29.11
C GLU A 83 22.17 -11.13 -29.25
N LYS A 84 23.10 -10.47 -28.51
CA LYS A 84 23.22 -8.99 -28.42
C LYS A 84 23.15 -8.20 -29.74
N LYS A 85 23.52 -8.82 -30.87
CA LYS A 85 23.09 -8.43 -32.23
C LYS A 85 22.92 -9.68 -33.09
N GLY A 86 21.80 -10.39 -32.92
CA GLY A 86 21.55 -11.63 -33.63
C GLY A 86 20.08 -11.93 -33.91
N SER A 87 19.79 -13.22 -34.01
CA SER A 87 18.55 -13.79 -34.56
C SER A 87 17.46 -14.09 -33.52
N TYR A 88 17.75 -13.82 -32.25
CA TYR A 88 16.86 -13.97 -31.11
C TYR A 88 17.06 -12.78 -30.16
N GLN A 89 15.98 -12.23 -29.61
CA GLN A 89 16.05 -11.26 -28.51
C GLN A 89 14.95 -11.57 -27.49
N VAL A 90 15.30 -11.68 -26.22
CA VAL A 90 14.32 -11.78 -25.14
C VAL A 90 13.80 -10.37 -24.84
N ARG A 91 12.48 -10.19 -24.78
CA ARG A 91 11.83 -8.89 -24.55
C ARG A 91 11.33 -8.72 -23.11
N THR A 92 10.77 -9.79 -22.53
CA THR A 92 10.43 -9.86 -21.11
C THR A 92 10.31 -11.32 -20.67
N THR A 93 10.40 -11.57 -19.37
CA THR A 93 10.30 -12.91 -18.76
C THR A 93 9.47 -12.85 -17.49
N ARG A 94 8.50 -13.76 -17.34
CA ARG A 94 7.67 -13.90 -16.16
C ARG A 94 7.65 -15.35 -15.68
N GLU A 95 7.62 -15.54 -14.37
CA GLU A 95 7.35 -16.84 -13.75
C GLU A 95 5.85 -17.01 -13.55
N ILE A 96 5.37 -18.24 -13.73
CA ILE A 96 3.97 -18.65 -13.65
C ILE A 96 3.93 -19.99 -12.92
N GLU A 97 3.03 -20.18 -11.97
CA GLU A 97 2.85 -21.50 -11.36
C GLU A 97 1.97 -22.38 -12.25
N ALA A 98 2.42 -23.63 -12.48
CA ALA A 98 1.69 -24.64 -13.22
C ALA A 98 1.38 -25.85 -12.31
N GLU A 99 0.23 -26.46 -12.54
CA GLU A 99 -0.27 -27.63 -11.83
C GLU A 99 -0.17 -28.87 -12.74
N ASP A 100 0.30 -30.00 -12.20
CA ASP A 100 0.24 -31.28 -12.90
C ASP A 100 -1.03 -32.09 -12.56
N GLN A 101 -1.26 -33.17 -13.31
CA GLN A 101 -2.49 -33.98 -13.21
C GLN A 101 -2.67 -34.69 -11.86
N ASP A 102 -1.64 -34.67 -10.99
CA ASP A 102 -1.65 -35.20 -9.62
C ASP A 102 -1.82 -34.09 -8.56
N GLY A 103 -1.96 -32.82 -8.96
CA GLY A 103 -2.25 -31.69 -8.06
C GLY A 103 -1.03 -31.05 -7.38
N ASN A 104 0.19 -31.22 -7.93
CA ASN A 104 1.37 -30.56 -7.39
C ASN A 104 1.61 -29.18 -8.04
N LYS A 105 2.05 -28.19 -7.26
CA LYS A 105 2.52 -26.89 -7.76
C LYS A 105 3.97 -26.94 -8.21
N HIS A 106 4.27 -26.27 -9.32
CA HIS A 106 5.62 -26.13 -9.85
C HIS A 106 5.81 -24.78 -10.55
N VAL A 107 7.02 -24.22 -10.53
CA VAL A 107 7.36 -22.96 -11.21
C VAL A 107 7.62 -23.21 -12.69
N VAL A 108 7.03 -22.37 -13.54
CA VAL A 108 7.11 -22.42 -15.00
C VAL A 108 7.44 -21.04 -15.56
N ILE A 109 8.51 -20.95 -16.34
CA ILE A 109 9.00 -19.67 -16.90
C ILE A 109 8.38 -19.41 -18.26
N GLU A 110 7.67 -18.29 -18.43
CA GLU A 110 7.27 -17.74 -19.73
C GLU A 110 8.21 -16.60 -20.16
N ALA A 111 8.98 -16.80 -21.23
CA ALA A 111 9.84 -15.78 -21.83
C ALA A 111 9.26 -15.26 -23.15
N VAL A 112 8.88 -13.98 -23.24
CA VAL A 112 8.55 -13.33 -24.53
C VAL A 112 9.84 -13.16 -25.32
N VAL A 113 9.98 -13.88 -26.43
CA VAL A 113 11.12 -13.86 -27.34
C VAL A 113 10.69 -13.34 -28.71
N TYR A 114 11.37 -12.31 -29.17
CA TYR A 114 11.34 -11.85 -30.54
C TYR A 114 12.20 -12.77 -31.42
N LEU A 115 11.59 -13.32 -32.48
CA LEU A 115 12.25 -14.17 -33.47
C LEU A 115 12.15 -13.53 -34.86
N ASN A 116 13.26 -13.46 -35.59
CA ASN A 116 13.23 -13.20 -37.03
C ASN A 116 13.21 -14.52 -37.83
N ARG A 117 12.97 -14.47 -39.16
CA ARG A 117 12.96 -15.67 -40.03
C ARG A 117 14.22 -16.55 -39.91
N GLU A 118 15.40 -15.97 -39.64
CA GLU A 118 16.64 -16.72 -39.42
C GLU A 118 16.64 -17.41 -38.03
N GLY A 119 16.11 -16.74 -37.01
CA GLY A 119 15.92 -17.29 -35.65
C GLY A 119 15.00 -18.49 -35.63
N VAL A 120 13.83 -18.41 -36.27
CA VAL A 120 12.91 -19.55 -36.44
C VAL A 120 13.62 -20.74 -37.11
N SER A 121 14.37 -20.46 -38.19
CA SER A 121 15.13 -21.48 -38.93
C SER A 121 16.24 -22.13 -38.08
N LYS A 122 16.99 -21.33 -37.31
CA LYS A 122 18.02 -21.83 -36.38
C LYS A 122 17.43 -22.60 -35.20
N PHE A 123 16.27 -22.22 -34.67
CA PHE A 123 15.61 -22.92 -33.57
C PHE A 123 15.13 -24.31 -34.01
N LEU A 124 14.49 -24.40 -35.18
CA LEU A 124 14.09 -25.68 -35.79
C LEU A 124 15.29 -26.61 -36.01
N LYS A 125 16.47 -26.07 -36.33
CA LYS A 125 17.73 -26.83 -36.43
C LYS A 125 18.29 -27.26 -35.06
N LYS A 126 18.26 -26.39 -34.04
CA LYS A 126 18.64 -26.75 -32.64
C LYS A 126 17.82 -27.96 -32.15
N ALA A 127 16.54 -28.04 -32.51
CA ALA A 127 15.66 -29.16 -32.20
C ALA A 127 15.95 -30.45 -33.01
N ASP A 128 16.33 -30.36 -34.29
CA ASP A 128 16.76 -31.54 -35.07
C ASP A 128 18.08 -32.14 -34.58
N ASP A 129 19.04 -31.31 -34.18
CA ASP A 129 20.29 -31.80 -33.58
C ASP A 129 20.04 -32.52 -32.24
N TYR A 130 19.05 -32.07 -31.44
CA TYR A 130 18.63 -32.73 -30.20
C TYR A 130 18.05 -34.14 -30.40
N ILE A 131 17.25 -34.34 -31.45
CA ILE A 131 16.71 -35.67 -31.79
C ILE A 131 17.86 -36.61 -32.20
N ASN A 132 18.75 -36.13 -33.07
CA ASN A 132 19.61 -36.98 -33.91
C ASN A 132 21.08 -37.09 -33.45
N ARG A 133 21.56 -36.25 -32.53
CA ARG A 133 22.98 -36.22 -32.11
C ARG A 133 23.18 -36.35 -30.60
N MET A 134 24.32 -36.93 -30.23
CA MET A 134 24.71 -37.23 -28.85
C MET A 134 26.09 -36.66 -28.54
N THR A 135 26.34 -36.31 -27.28
CA THR A 135 27.60 -35.74 -26.78
C THR A 135 28.56 -36.84 -26.27
N ARG A 136 29.84 -36.48 -26.01
CA ARG A 136 30.87 -37.43 -25.52
C ARG A 136 30.57 -38.07 -24.15
N THR A 137 29.62 -37.53 -23.38
CA THR A 137 29.13 -38.10 -22.12
C THR A 137 27.84 -38.93 -22.28
N GLY A 138 27.44 -39.22 -23.52
CA GLY A 138 26.28 -40.08 -23.81
C GLY A 138 24.91 -39.39 -23.74
N GLN A 139 24.87 -38.06 -23.61
CA GLN A 139 23.62 -37.28 -23.50
C GLN A 139 23.24 -36.60 -24.83
N PRO A 140 21.95 -36.42 -25.17
CA PRO A 140 21.54 -35.69 -26.37
C PRO A 140 22.10 -34.28 -26.48
N GLN A 141 22.40 -33.83 -27.70
CA GLN A 141 22.90 -32.48 -27.95
C GLN A 141 21.80 -31.43 -27.70
N ASN A 142 22.13 -30.22 -27.23
CA ASN A 142 21.16 -29.15 -26.90
C ASN A 142 20.11 -29.49 -25.81
N GLN A 143 20.22 -30.63 -25.13
CA GLN A 143 19.23 -31.10 -24.14
C GLN A 143 18.80 -30.07 -23.08
N PRO A 144 19.69 -29.28 -22.44
CA PRO A 144 19.28 -28.31 -21.42
C PRO A 144 18.43 -27.14 -21.92
N LEU A 145 18.30 -26.96 -23.25
CA LEU A 145 17.45 -25.94 -23.85
C LEU A 145 16.14 -26.53 -24.39
N ILE A 146 16.18 -27.70 -25.04
CA ILE A 146 15.02 -28.27 -25.73
C ILE A 146 14.17 -29.19 -24.82
N ALA A 147 14.76 -29.78 -23.78
CA ALA A 147 14.00 -30.62 -22.83
C ALA A 147 13.13 -29.81 -21.85
N ASN A 148 13.40 -28.50 -21.72
CA ASN A 148 12.76 -27.63 -20.73
C ASN A 148 11.82 -26.59 -21.38
N ILE A 149 11.13 -26.91 -22.48
CA ILE A 149 10.15 -26.01 -23.14
C ILE A 149 8.83 -26.77 -23.38
N ASP A 150 7.69 -26.06 -23.26
CA ASP A 150 6.34 -26.60 -23.06
C ASP A 150 5.23 -25.89 -23.90
N GLU A 151 5.17 -24.55 -23.97
CA GLU A 151 4.03 -23.77 -24.57
C GLU A 151 4.39 -22.33 -25.07
N ILE A 152 3.46 -21.60 -25.75
CA ILE A 152 3.68 -20.30 -26.47
C ILE A 152 2.38 -19.42 -26.58
N ARG A 153 2.36 -18.09 -26.22
CA ARG A 153 1.21 -17.10 -26.27
C ARG A 153 1.55 -15.55 -26.17
N ALA A 154 0.59 -14.64 -25.82
CA ALA A 154 0.61 -13.13 -25.96
C ALA A 154 0.08 -12.24 -24.74
N ALA A 155 -0.19 -10.91 -24.89
CA ALA A 155 -0.31 -9.85 -23.81
C ALA A 155 -1.44 -8.73 -23.93
N THR A 156 -1.56 -7.75 -22.98
CA THR A 156 -2.69 -6.76 -22.80
C THR A 156 -2.32 -5.31 -22.34
N LEU A 157 -3.26 -4.33 -22.36
CA LEU A 157 -3.01 -2.88 -22.08
C LEU A 157 -2.79 -2.49 -20.61
N GLN A 158 -3.59 -2.97 -19.65
CA GLN A 158 -3.47 -2.55 -18.24
C GLN A 158 -2.06 -2.80 -17.67
N SER A 159 -1.33 -3.76 -18.25
CA SER A 159 0.08 -4.05 -17.98
C SER A 159 1.07 -2.91 -18.25
N PHE A 160 0.63 -1.80 -18.85
CA PHE A 160 1.45 -0.61 -19.12
C PHE A 160 1.14 0.59 -18.19
N TRP A 161 0.17 0.48 -17.28
CA TRP A 161 -0.21 1.54 -16.33
C TRP A 161 0.81 1.70 -15.19
N GLN A 162 1.18 2.94 -14.86
CA GLN A 162 2.27 3.25 -13.90
C GLN A 162 1.86 4.07 -12.66
N GLU A 163 0.57 4.24 -12.39
CA GLU A 163 0.07 4.98 -11.21
C GLU A 163 -0.76 4.05 -10.28
N PRO A 164 -0.17 3.02 -9.64
CA PRO A 164 -0.89 2.04 -8.80
C PRO A 164 -1.49 2.64 -7.51
N GLU A 165 -1.08 3.84 -7.12
CA GLU A 165 -1.74 4.68 -6.12
C GLU A 165 -3.20 5.03 -6.48
N LEU A 166 -3.51 5.13 -7.78
CA LEU A 166 -4.80 5.52 -8.33
C LEU A 166 -5.54 4.29 -8.88
N PRO A 167 -6.88 4.31 -8.91
CA PRO A 167 -7.62 3.35 -9.71
C PRO A 167 -7.28 3.50 -11.20
N PHE A 168 -7.20 2.39 -11.92
CA PHE A 168 -7.13 2.43 -13.38
C PHE A 168 -8.43 3.04 -13.94
N PRO A 169 -8.38 4.01 -14.87
CA PRO A 169 -9.59 4.69 -15.35
C PRO A 169 -10.65 3.75 -15.93
N ALA A 170 -11.92 4.13 -15.78
CA ALA A 170 -13.04 3.32 -16.24
C ALA A 170 -12.99 3.08 -17.76
N LEU A 171 -13.20 1.84 -18.19
CA LEU A 171 -12.90 1.37 -19.56
C LEU A 171 -13.55 2.18 -20.69
N ASP A 172 -14.69 2.81 -20.40
CA ASP A 172 -15.58 3.50 -21.35
C ASP A 172 -15.66 5.02 -21.07
N GLU A 173 -14.84 5.55 -20.16
CA GLU A 173 -14.75 6.98 -19.85
C GLU A 173 -13.63 7.66 -20.66
N LEU A 174 -13.90 8.85 -21.20
CA LEU A 174 -12.94 9.63 -21.98
C LEU A 174 -11.98 10.38 -21.06
N HIS A 175 -10.69 10.10 -21.20
CA HIS A 175 -9.61 10.75 -20.46
C HIS A 175 -8.54 11.26 -21.42
N TRP A 176 -7.82 12.30 -21.00
CA TRP A 176 -6.49 12.57 -21.55
C TRP A 176 -5.49 11.63 -20.88
N TRP A 177 -4.63 11.02 -21.67
CA TRP A 177 -3.59 10.08 -21.24
C TRP A 177 -2.23 10.62 -21.67
N GLU A 178 -1.24 10.55 -20.78
CA GLU A 178 0.16 10.70 -21.15
C GLU A 178 0.69 9.33 -21.61
N VAL A 179 0.95 9.20 -22.92
CA VAL A 179 1.30 7.94 -23.57
C VAL A 179 2.78 7.96 -23.97
N TRP A 180 3.55 7.05 -23.38
CA TRP A 180 4.99 6.91 -23.59
C TRP A 180 5.29 5.86 -24.67
N ILE A 181 6.10 6.24 -25.65
CA ILE A 181 6.37 5.49 -26.87
C ILE A 181 7.88 5.32 -27.06
N ILE A 182 8.35 4.08 -27.22
CA ILE A 182 9.76 3.72 -27.42
C ILE A 182 10.25 4.26 -28.77
N ARG A 183 11.45 4.86 -28.77
CA ARG A 183 12.13 5.39 -29.96
C ARG A 183 12.75 4.29 -30.81
N ASN A 184 12.66 4.44 -32.13
CA ASN A 184 13.19 3.54 -33.13
C ASN A 184 14.21 4.28 -34.01
N ALA A 185 15.29 3.60 -34.43
CA ALA A 185 16.34 4.18 -35.26
C ALA A 185 15.92 4.53 -36.71
N ARG A 186 14.62 4.40 -37.03
CA ARG A 186 14.01 4.74 -38.33
C ARG A 186 13.01 5.89 -38.24
N ASP A 187 12.77 6.44 -37.04
CA ASP A 187 11.73 7.45 -36.85
C ASP A 187 11.98 8.70 -37.68
N SER A 188 10.90 9.26 -38.26
CA SER A 188 10.97 10.55 -38.94
C SER A 188 11.30 11.66 -37.95
N ASN A 189 12.13 12.61 -38.35
CA ASN A 189 12.36 13.83 -37.57
C ASN A 189 11.16 14.79 -37.58
N GLU A 190 10.19 14.58 -38.47
CA GLU A 190 9.01 15.45 -38.64
C GLU A 190 7.75 14.89 -37.96
N ASP A 191 7.49 13.59 -38.08
CA ASP A 191 6.46 12.88 -37.30
C ASP A 191 6.97 11.51 -36.83
N PRO A 192 7.61 11.44 -35.64
CA PRO A 192 8.27 10.23 -35.15
C PRO A 192 7.34 9.07 -34.83
N ILE A 193 6.02 9.30 -34.79
CA ILE A 193 5.00 8.29 -34.49
C ILE A 193 3.98 8.12 -35.62
N SER A 194 4.27 8.60 -36.82
CA SER A 194 3.37 8.56 -37.99
C SER A 194 2.67 7.21 -38.23
N GLU A 195 3.38 6.10 -38.09
CA GLU A 195 2.81 4.73 -38.19
C GLU A 195 1.76 4.45 -37.09
N ILE A 196 2.04 4.88 -35.85
CA ILE A 196 1.13 4.76 -34.69
C ILE A 196 -0.06 5.72 -34.84
N ARG A 197 0.19 6.94 -35.32
CA ARG A 197 -0.81 8.01 -35.48
C ARG A 197 -2.00 7.53 -36.31
N VAL A 198 -1.75 6.84 -37.42
CA VAL A 198 -2.80 6.22 -38.24
C VAL A 198 -3.61 5.22 -37.42
N VAL A 199 -2.94 4.23 -36.80
CA VAL A 199 -3.61 3.13 -36.07
C VAL A 199 -4.50 3.65 -34.92
N VAL A 200 -4.07 4.67 -34.17
CA VAL A 200 -4.88 5.20 -33.06
C VAL A 200 -6.00 6.13 -33.57
N GLN A 201 -5.77 6.92 -34.63
CA GLN A 201 -6.80 7.78 -35.22
C GLN A 201 -7.93 6.98 -35.89
N GLU A 202 -7.62 5.83 -36.51
CA GLU A 202 -8.63 4.87 -37.01
C GLU A 202 -9.58 4.37 -35.91
N HIS A 203 -9.12 4.34 -34.65
CA HIS A 203 -9.91 3.98 -33.47
C HIS A 203 -10.53 5.19 -32.75
N GLY A 204 -10.50 6.37 -33.37
CA GLY A 204 -11.07 7.60 -32.82
C GLY A 204 -10.30 8.17 -31.63
N VAL A 205 -9.00 7.87 -31.51
CA VAL A 205 -8.11 8.50 -30.53
C VAL A 205 -7.67 9.86 -31.06
N GLU A 206 -7.97 10.92 -30.31
CA GLU A 206 -7.42 12.25 -30.54
C GLU A 206 -5.99 12.32 -29.98
N ILE A 207 -5.08 13.01 -30.66
CA ILE A 207 -3.68 13.16 -30.23
C ILE A 207 -3.36 14.64 -30.14
N GLY A 208 -2.81 15.08 -29.01
CA GLY A 208 -2.37 16.45 -28.79
C GLY A 208 -1.24 16.88 -29.74
N GLU A 209 -1.21 18.17 -30.07
CA GLU A 209 -0.27 18.75 -31.04
C GLU A 209 1.21 18.70 -30.63
N ARG A 210 1.49 18.49 -29.33
CA ARG A 210 2.84 18.63 -28.75
C ARG A 210 3.45 17.28 -28.39
N LEU A 211 4.77 17.22 -28.56
CA LEU A 211 5.63 16.05 -28.34
C LEU A 211 6.72 16.40 -27.32
N LEU A 212 6.97 15.52 -26.35
CA LEU A 212 8.19 15.54 -25.54
C LEU A 212 9.18 14.49 -26.04
N VAL A 213 10.46 14.85 -26.16
CA VAL A 213 11.51 13.97 -26.68
C VAL A 213 12.56 13.68 -25.61
N PHE A 214 12.64 12.42 -25.20
CA PHE A 214 13.66 11.87 -24.30
C PHE A 214 14.69 11.04 -25.10
N PRO A 215 15.81 10.61 -24.48
CA PRO A 215 16.81 9.78 -25.18
C PRO A 215 16.24 8.47 -25.75
N GLU A 216 15.34 7.81 -25.01
CA GLU A 216 14.77 6.50 -25.37
C GLU A 216 13.26 6.54 -25.67
N HIS A 217 12.57 7.63 -25.32
CA HIS A 217 11.10 7.75 -25.41
C HIS A 217 10.62 9.03 -26.10
N TYR A 218 9.45 8.93 -26.74
CA TYR A 218 8.56 10.03 -27.09
C TYR A 218 7.36 10.01 -26.16
N VAL A 219 6.80 11.17 -25.84
CA VAL A 219 5.57 11.27 -25.05
C VAL A 219 4.59 12.20 -25.75
N TYR A 220 3.34 11.74 -25.88
CA TYR A 220 2.20 12.48 -26.40
C TYR A 220 1.05 12.46 -25.40
N LEU A 221 0.24 13.51 -25.42
CA LEU A 221 -1.11 13.45 -24.85
C LEU A 221 -2.07 12.82 -25.87
N MET A 222 -2.89 11.86 -25.45
CA MET A 222 -3.93 11.23 -26.26
C MET A 222 -5.28 11.30 -25.53
N HIS A 223 -6.35 11.70 -26.21
CA HIS A 223 -7.70 11.78 -25.65
C HIS A 223 -8.53 10.59 -26.15
N ALA A 224 -8.88 9.69 -25.24
CA ALA A 224 -9.46 8.39 -25.55
C ALA A 224 -10.08 7.71 -24.33
N THR A 225 -10.92 6.70 -24.58
CA THR A 225 -11.28 5.68 -23.58
C THR A 225 -10.17 4.62 -23.48
N ALA A 226 -10.03 3.97 -22.31
CA ALA A 226 -9.08 2.87 -22.16
C ALA A 226 -9.39 1.69 -23.12
N ARG A 227 -10.66 1.52 -23.51
CA ARG A 227 -11.07 0.57 -24.56
C ARG A 227 -10.47 0.92 -25.93
N GLN A 228 -10.53 2.18 -26.36
CA GLN A 228 -9.95 2.60 -27.65
C GLN A 228 -8.43 2.40 -27.68
N LEU A 229 -7.73 2.73 -26.59
CA LEU A 229 -6.29 2.46 -26.46
C LEU A 229 -6.00 0.95 -26.48
N SER A 230 -6.81 0.13 -25.80
CA SER A 230 -6.67 -1.34 -25.81
C SER A 230 -6.86 -1.93 -27.20
N SER A 231 -7.68 -1.30 -28.05
CA SER A 231 -7.91 -1.72 -29.43
C SER A 231 -6.90 -1.15 -30.44
N SER A 232 -6.00 -0.23 -30.06
CA SER A 232 -5.12 0.48 -30.98
C SER A 232 -3.65 0.46 -30.58
N ILE A 233 -3.21 1.33 -29.66
CA ILE A 233 -1.80 1.52 -29.28
C ILE A 233 -1.14 0.22 -28.78
N LEU A 234 -1.92 -0.67 -28.16
CA LEU A 234 -1.49 -1.99 -27.71
C LEU A 234 -0.96 -2.91 -28.84
N TYR A 235 -1.44 -2.72 -30.08
CA TYR A 235 -0.99 -3.50 -31.25
C TYR A 235 0.28 -2.93 -31.90
N THR A 236 0.86 -1.86 -31.33
CA THR A 236 2.16 -1.33 -31.73
C THR A 236 3.25 -1.92 -30.83
N ASP A 237 4.39 -2.34 -31.38
CA ASP A 237 5.50 -2.91 -30.60
C ASP A 237 6.36 -1.84 -29.88
N ARG A 238 5.73 -0.69 -29.60
CA ARG A 238 6.35 0.58 -29.21
C ARG A 238 5.75 1.22 -27.97
N LEU A 239 4.65 0.72 -27.41
CA LEU A 239 4.10 1.23 -26.15
C LEU A 239 5.06 0.94 -24.98
N ALA A 240 5.35 1.95 -24.15
CA ALA A 240 6.21 1.84 -22.97
C ALA A 240 5.41 1.97 -21.66
N GLU A 241 4.64 3.06 -21.51
CA GLU A 241 3.90 3.40 -20.29
C GLU A 241 2.64 4.21 -20.64
N ILE A 242 1.63 4.17 -19.76
CA ILE A 242 0.50 5.12 -19.75
C ILE A 242 0.27 5.68 -18.33
N ARG A 243 -0.02 6.99 -18.27
CA ARG A 243 -0.28 7.78 -17.04
C ARG A 243 -1.41 8.79 -17.30
N MET A 244 -1.95 9.41 -16.26
CA MET A 244 -2.79 10.60 -16.39
C MET A 244 -1.93 11.88 -16.37
N PRO A 245 -2.16 12.84 -17.29
CA PRO A 245 -1.56 14.16 -17.19
C PRO A 245 -2.18 14.91 -16.00
N ARG A 246 -1.37 15.70 -15.28
CA ARG A 246 -1.81 16.49 -14.13
C ARG A 246 -1.28 17.91 -14.22
N ASP A 247 -2.12 18.88 -13.87
CA ASP A 247 -1.64 20.23 -13.57
C ASP A 247 -0.85 20.20 -12.26
N THR A 248 0.32 20.83 -12.25
CA THR A 248 1.20 20.92 -11.07
C THR A 248 0.90 22.17 -10.25
N ALA A 249 1.27 22.16 -8.97
CA ALA A 249 0.87 23.23 -8.03
C ALA A 249 1.45 24.61 -8.40
N ASP A 250 2.60 24.64 -9.08
CA ASP A 250 3.23 25.85 -9.61
C ASP A 250 2.38 26.59 -10.65
N PHE A 251 1.63 25.87 -11.51
CA PHE A 251 0.72 26.49 -12.46
C PHE A 251 -0.24 27.44 -11.75
N PHE A 252 -0.76 27.03 -10.58
CA PHE A 252 -1.70 27.82 -9.79
C PHE A 252 -1.02 28.84 -8.87
N THR A 253 0.10 28.51 -8.21
CA THR A 253 0.77 29.45 -7.28
C THR A 253 1.44 30.62 -8.00
N TYR A 254 1.86 30.44 -9.25
CA TYR A 254 2.45 31.52 -10.08
C TYR A 254 1.41 32.40 -10.80
N LEU A 255 0.12 32.09 -10.76
CA LEU A 255 -0.93 32.97 -11.31
C LEU A 255 -1.00 34.31 -10.56
N PRO A 256 -1.43 35.40 -11.23
CA PRO A 256 -1.88 36.61 -10.54
C PRO A 256 -2.92 36.32 -9.47
N VAL A 257 -2.91 37.08 -8.37
CA VAL A 257 -3.79 36.85 -7.21
C VAL A 257 -5.27 36.85 -7.60
N ASP A 258 -5.68 37.71 -8.52
CA ASP A 258 -7.08 37.80 -8.98
C ASP A 258 -7.51 36.55 -9.78
N ASP A 259 -6.62 35.94 -10.56
CA ASP A 259 -6.86 34.68 -11.28
C ASP A 259 -6.93 33.51 -10.30
N GLN A 260 -6.08 33.48 -9.26
CA GLN A 260 -6.18 32.49 -8.17
C GLN A 260 -7.50 32.61 -7.41
N GLN A 261 -8.00 33.83 -7.16
CA GLN A 261 -9.32 34.05 -6.58
C GLN A 261 -10.44 33.55 -7.52
N GLY A 262 -10.24 33.65 -8.84
CA GLY A 262 -11.12 33.04 -9.85
C GLY A 262 -11.23 31.51 -9.72
N TRP A 263 -10.09 30.81 -9.64
CA TRP A 263 -10.05 29.35 -9.41
C TRP A 263 -10.68 28.95 -8.08
N VAL A 264 -10.31 29.63 -6.99
CA VAL A 264 -10.87 29.41 -5.65
C VAL A 264 -12.37 29.64 -5.62
N GLY A 265 -12.86 30.69 -6.30
CA GLY A 265 -14.30 30.99 -6.43
C GLY A 265 -15.06 29.95 -7.28
N ASN A 266 -14.46 29.47 -8.38
CA ASN A 266 -15.04 28.39 -9.19
C ASN A 266 -15.20 27.10 -8.36
N LEU A 267 -14.14 26.66 -7.69
CA LEU A 267 -14.20 25.46 -6.85
C LEU A 267 -15.19 25.66 -5.69
N ALA A 268 -15.19 26.84 -5.04
CA ALA A 268 -16.12 27.14 -3.96
C ALA A 268 -17.59 26.99 -4.40
N ALA A 269 -17.94 27.51 -5.58
CA ALA A 269 -19.28 27.38 -6.17
C ALA A 269 -19.66 25.93 -6.58
N ARG A 270 -18.70 25.00 -6.67
CA ARG A 270 -18.91 23.57 -6.95
C ARG A 270 -18.97 22.71 -5.68
N VAL A 271 -18.69 23.26 -4.50
CA VAL A 271 -18.70 22.51 -3.24
C VAL A 271 -20.14 22.31 -2.73
N ASN A 272 -20.47 21.06 -2.46
CA ASN A 272 -21.68 20.66 -1.73
C ASN A 272 -21.27 20.15 -0.35
N TYR A 273 -21.45 20.98 0.69
CA TYR A 273 -21.09 20.64 2.06
C TYR A 273 -22.32 20.14 2.83
N VAL A 274 -22.34 18.84 3.16
CA VAL A 274 -23.44 18.17 3.87
C VAL A 274 -22.83 17.39 5.05
N PRO A 275 -22.58 18.06 6.20
CA PRO A 275 -21.74 17.50 7.25
C PRO A 275 -22.37 16.37 8.06
N ASP A 276 -21.56 15.37 8.38
CA ASP A 276 -21.85 14.24 9.27
C ASP A 276 -21.15 14.39 10.64
N ASP A 277 -21.24 13.39 11.52
CA ASP A 277 -20.64 13.40 12.86
C ASP A 277 -19.21 12.81 12.93
N VAL A 278 -18.50 12.80 11.80
CA VAL A 278 -17.06 12.51 11.73
C VAL A 278 -16.28 13.82 11.67
N SER A 279 -15.19 13.95 12.42
CA SER A 279 -14.36 15.16 12.46
C SER A 279 -12.87 14.88 12.30
N VAL A 280 -12.21 15.64 11.43
CA VAL A 280 -10.75 15.81 11.46
C VAL A 280 -10.42 16.97 12.40
N CYS A 281 -9.69 16.69 13.48
CA CYS A 281 -9.29 17.70 14.46
C CYS A 281 -7.79 18.03 14.33
N LEU A 282 -7.48 19.23 13.85
CA LEU A 282 -6.09 19.69 13.69
C LEU A 282 -5.51 20.16 15.03
N LEU A 283 -4.43 19.50 15.47
CA LEU A 283 -3.67 19.83 16.67
C LEU A 283 -2.41 20.60 16.27
N ASP A 284 -2.58 21.87 15.92
CA ASP A 284 -1.56 22.66 15.19
C ASP A 284 -1.53 24.16 15.59
N THR A 285 -1.32 25.06 14.63
CA THR A 285 -1.02 26.48 14.77
C THR A 285 -2.24 27.42 14.70
N GLY A 286 -3.43 26.85 14.50
CA GLY A 286 -4.69 27.55 14.25
C GLY A 286 -5.18 27.35 12.81
N VAL A 287 -6.34 27.91 12.48
CA VAL A 287 -6.92 27.90 11.13
C VAL A 287 -7.56 29.26 10.85
N THR A 288 -7.24 29.88 9.72
CA THR A 288 -7.73 31.21 9.36
C THR A 288 -8.83 31.12 8.28
N LEU A 289 -10.08 31.41 8.66
CA LEU A 289 -11.28 31.26 7.80
C LEU A 289 -11.46 32.37 6.75
N ARG A 290 -10.36 32.90 6.19
CA ARG A 290 -10.40 33.97 5.17
C ARG A 290 -10.45 33.46 3.73
N ASN A 291 -9.96 32.25 3.48
CA ASN A 291 -10.11 31.61 2.17
C ASN A 291 -11.57 31.14 2.01
N PRO A 292 -12.28 31.47 0.91
CA PRO A 292 -13.66 31.06 0.66
C PRO A 292 -13.96 29.57 0.85
N LEU A 293 -13.01 28.69 0.49
CA LEU A 293 -13.16 27.24 0.61
C LEU A 293 -13.28 26.81 2.08
N LEU A 294 -12.49 27.41 2.99
CA LEU A 294 -12.60 27.15 4.42
C LEU A 294 -13.81 27.87 5.04
N ALA A 295 -14.08 29.10 4.62
CA ALA A 295 -15.18 29.91 5.16
C ALA A 295 -16.56 29.26 5.01
N GLN A 296 -16.75 28.40 4.00
CA GLN A 296 -18.00 27.66 3.75
C GLN A 296 -18.01 26.22 4.28
N THR A 297 -16.87 25.66 4.71
CA THR A 297 -16.76 24.26 5.18
C THR A 297 -16.38 24.12 6.66
N VAL A 298 -15.94 25.20 7.32
CA VAL A 298 -15.46 25.16 8.71
C VAL A 298 -16.23 26.18 9.54
N SER A 299 -16.87 25.74 10.62
CA SER A 299 -17.50 26.67 11.57
C SER A 299 -16.45 27.35 12.44
N ALA A 300 -16.63 28.64 12.71
CA ALA A 300 -15.82 29.36 13.69
C ALA A 300 -15.93 28.75 15.10
N ASP A 301 -17.09 28.17 15.44
CA ASP A 301 -17.34 27.49 16.72
C ASP A 301 -16.57 26.16 16.86
N HIS A 302 -15.99 25.65 15.76
CA HIS A 302 -15.13 24.46 15.76
C HIS A 302 -13.64 24.79 15.92
N LEU A 303 -13.29 26.05 16.17
CA LEU A 303 -11.93 26.53 16.34
C LEU A 303 -11.70 27.01 17.77
N VAL A 304 -10.73 26.44 18.46
CA VAL A 304 -10.36 26.82 19.84
C VAL A 304 -8.84 26.90 20.01
N ALA A 305 -8.38 27.56 21.07
CA ALA A 305 -6.98 27.60 21.47
C ALA A 305 -6.81 27.05 22.89
N ILE A 306 -5.67 26.40 23.18
CA ILE A 306 -5.35 25.95 24.55
C ILE A 306 -5.19 27.15 25.50
N ASN A 307 -4.57 28.23 25.02
CA ASN A 307 -4.40 29.45 25.79
C ASN A 307 -5.51 30.45 25.43
N PRO A 308 -6.35 30.89 26.38
CA PRO A 308 -7.48 31.79 26.12
C PRO A 308 -7.04 33.23 25.72
N LEU A 309 -5.74 33.53 25.76
CA LEU A 309 -5.18 34.80 25.27
C LEU A 309 -4.74 34.75 23.80
N TRP A 310 -4.91 33.61 23.11
CA TRP A 310 -4.56 33.46 21.70
C TRP A 310 -5.80 33.57 20.80
N THR A 311 -5.65 34.20 19.63
CA THR A 311 -6.61 34.06 18.53
C THR A 311 -6.59 32.64 17.98
N VAL A 312 -7.71 32.17 17.44
CA VAL A 312 -7.81 30.86 16.78
C VAL A 312 -7.26 30.86 15.35
N ASP A 313 -7.21 32.04 14.71
CA ASP A 313 -6.50 32.32 13.45
C ASP A 313 -5.09 31.73 13.48
N ASP A 314 -4.66 31.12 12.39
CA ASP A 314 -3.28 30.67 12.19
C ASP A 314 -2.35 31.89 12.13
N ALA A 315 -1.48 31.98 13.13
CA ALA A 315 -0.62 33.14 13.38
C ALA A 315 0.85 32.87 13.06
N ARG A 316 1.18 31.74 12.43
CA ARG A 316 2.56 31.47 11.99
C ARG A 316 2.92 32.44 10.85
N HIS A 317 4.16 32.93 10.85
CA HIS A 317 4.64 33.87 9.82
C HIS A 317 4.46 33.34 8.39
N ASN A 318 4.43 34.29 7.44
CA ASN A 318 4.10 34.10 6.03
C ASN A 318 2.64 33.69 5.81
N THR A 319 2.36 32.39 5.83
CA THR A 319 1.17 31.78 5.21
C THR A 319 0.49 30.73 6.08
N GLY A 320 0.96 30.56 7.32
CA GLY A 320 0.44 29.60 8.29
C GLY A 320 1.14 28.25 8.28
N HIS A 321 0.49 27.25 8.87
CA HIS A 321 0.80 25.82 8.77
C HIS A 321 -0.45 24.97 8.97
N GLY A 322 -1.28 25.32 9.96
CA GLY A 322 -2.57 24.68 10.21
C GLY A 322 -3.61 25.04 9.16
N THR A 323 -3.53 26.21 8.53
CA THR A 323 -4.44 26.61 7.44
C THR A 323 -4.18 25.83 6.13
N PRO A 324 -2.92 25.68 5.65
CA PRO A 324 -2.61 24.72 4.58
C PRO A 324 -2.96 23.27 4.93
N MET A 325 -2.79 22.84 6.19
CA MET A 325 -3.28 21.52 6.62
C MET A 325 -4.81 21.40 6.57
N ALA A 326 -5.56 22.47 6.89
CA ALA A 326 -7.02 22.49 6.79
C ALA A 326 -7.50 22.30 5.34
N GLY A 327 -6.82 22.92 4.37
CA GLY A 327 -7.08 22.67 2.95
C GLY A 327 -6.93 21.20 2.59
N LEU A 328 -5.76 20.60 2.85
CA LEU A 328 -5.50 19.19 2.53
C LEU A 328 -6.40 18.21 3.31
N ALA A 329 -6.74 18.52 4.57
CA ALA A 329 -7.60 17.70 5.42
C ALA A 329 -9.05 17.66 4.95
N ILE A 330 -9.53 18.71 4.27
CA ILE A 330 -10.88 18.75 3.69
C ILE A 330 -10.85 18.29 2.23
N TYR A 331 -10.07 18.98 1.40
CA TYR A 331 -10.11 18.89 -0.05
C TYR A 331 -9.24 17.78 -0.62
N GLY A 332 -8.09 17.49 -0.02
CA GLY A 332 -6.99 16.78 -0.69
C GLY A 332 -6.06 17.77 -1.39
N ASP A 333 -5.27 17.30 -2.36
CA ASP A 333 -4.53 18.21 -3.24
C ASP A 333 -5.53 19.02 -4.09
N LEU A 334 -5.35 20.34 -4.14
CA LEU A 334 -6.23 21.21 -4.93
C LEU A 334 -5.97 21.11 -6.44
N THR A 335 -4.82 20.61 -6.90
CA THR A 335 -4.57 20.37 -8.33
C THR A 335 -5.66 19.50 -8.95
N ASP A 336 -5.97 18.39 -8.27
CA ASP A 336 -6.89 17.36 -8.74
C ASP A 336 -8.35 17.88 -8.80
N LEU A 337 -8.69 18.89 -7.97
CA LEU A 337 -10.01 19.51 -7.92
C LEU A 337 -10.18 20.72 -8.84
N PHE A 338 -9.08 21.36 -9.25
CA PHE A 338 -9.10 22.43 -10.25
C PHE A 338 -9.12 21.88 -11.68
N ALA A 339 -8.43 20.76 -11.96
CA ALA A 339 -8.53 20.06 -13.24
C ALA A 339 -9.97 19.57 -13.56
N GLY A 340 -10.72 19.16 -12.53
CA GLY A 340 -12.09 18.67 -12.67
C GLY A 340 -13.16 19.76 -12.57
N ASN A 341 -14.19 19.71 -13.43
CA ASN A 341 -15.35 20.63 -13.42
C ASN A 341 -16.59 20.10 -12.65
N GLY A 342 -16.52 18.90 -12.06
CA GLY A 342 -17.64 18.28 -11.35
C GLY A 342 -17.94 18.87 -9.96
N PRO A 343 -19.09 18.50 -9.35
CA PRO A 343 -19.44 18.89 -7.99
C PRO A 343 -18.56 18.16 -6.95
N VAL A 344 -18.15 18.89 -5.91
CA VAL A 344 -17.24 18.39 -4.86
C VAL A 344 -18.01 18.21 -3.55
N ASN A 345 -18.36 16.97 -3.22
CA ASN A 345 -19.15 16.64 -2.03
C ASN A 345 -18.24 16.48 -0.80
N ILE A 346 -18.51 17.23 0.26
CA ILE A 346 -17.73 17.25 1.51
C ILE A 346 -18.68 16.95 2.68
N HIS A 347 -18.23 16.08 3.59
CA HIS A 347 -19.09 15.46 4.60
C HIS A 347 -18.47 15.40 6.00
N HIS A 348 -17.18 15.07 6.14
CA HIS A 348 -16.55 15.18 7.45
C HIS A 348 -16.37 16.66 7.83
N LYS A 349 -16.58 16.97 9.11
CA LYS A 349 -16.33 18.30 9.68
C LYS A 349 -14.82 18.51 9.88
N LEU A 350 -14.38 19.76 9.84
CA LEU A 350 -13.08 20.15 10.38
C LEU A 350 -13.26 20.77 11.78
N GLU A 351 -12.32 20.46 12.66
CA GLU A 351 -12.12 21.04 13.98
C GLU A 351 -10.65 21.48 14.11
N SER A 352 -10.34 22.48 14.93
CA SER A 352 -8.95 22.81 15.26
C SER A 352 -8.77 23.23 16.71
N VAL A 353 -7.73 22.68 17.33
CA VAL A 353 -7.22 23.13 18.62
C VAL A 353 -5.82 23.68 18.42
N LYS A 354 -5.70 25.01 18.49
CA LYS A 354 -4.43 25.71 18.42
C LYS A 354 -3.59 25.43 19.66
N MET A 355 -2.51 24.68 19.46
CA MET A 355 -1.52 24.30 20.48
C MET A 355 -0.22 25.11 20.39
N PHE A 356 -0.01 25.85 19.30
CA PHE A 356 1.19 26.66 19.06
C PHE A 356 0.85 28.03 18.48
N ASN A 357 1.65 29.06 18.80
CA ASN A 357 1.39 30.44 18.38
C ASN A 357 2.58 31.16 17.71
N GLY A 358 3.62 30.43 17.32
CA GLY A 358 4.87 30.99 16.78
C GLY A 358 6.00 31.10 17.81
N VAL A 359 5.67 31.20 19.09
CA VAL A 359 6.66 31.09 20.18
C VAL A 359 6.82 29.61 20.54
N GLY A 360 8.07 29.17 20.72
CA GLY A 360 8.42 27.77 21.01
C GLY A 360 7.53 27.13 22.09
N LEU A 361 7.14 25.86 21.89
CA LEU A 361 6.47 25.07 22.92
C LEU A 361 7.30 25.17 24.20
N ARG A 362 6.69 25.70 25.27
CA ARG A 362 7.36 25.84 26.57
C ARG A 362 7.77 24.47 27.11
N SER A 363 8.59 24.48 28.16
CA SER A 363 8.98 23.30 28.95
C SER A 363 7.82 22.71 29.78
N GLU A 364 6.61 22.73 29.22
CA GLU A 364 5.38 22.15 29.74
C GLU A 364 5.27 20.71 29.23
N LEU A 365 4.57 19.83 29.96
CA LEU A 365 4.47 18.42 29.58
C LEU A 365 3.60 18.27 28.33
N ARG A 366 4.22 18.16 27.14
CA ARG A 366 3.54 18.11 25.83
C ARG A 366 2.40 17.07 25.75
N GLY A 367 2.55 15.93 26.44
CA GLY A 367 1.49 14.93 26.59
C GLY A 367 0.25 15.42 27.35
N ALA A 368 0.43 16.23 28.40
CA ALA A 368 -0.68 16.86 29.12
C ALA A 368 -1.35 17.96 28.28
N VAL A 369 -0.56 18.75 27.53
CA VAL A 369 -1.10 19.77 26.60
C VAL A 369 -1.92 19.10 25.47
N THR A 370 -1.49 17.93 24.99
CA THR A 370 -2.24 17.12 24.02
C THR A 370 -3.51 16.55 24.63
N GLY A 371 -3.47 16.06 25.88
CA GLY A 371 -4.65 15.63 26.61
C GLY A 371 -5.69 16.74 26.82
N GLU A 372 -5.23 17.96 27.15
CA GLU A 372 -6.10 19.13 27.24
C GLU A 372 -6.70 19.48 25.87
N ALA A 373 -5.93 19.38 24.79
CA ALA A 373 -6.42 19.64 23.45
C ALA A 373 -7.50 18.63 23.01
N VAL A 374 -7.30 17.33 23.28
CA VAL A 374 -8.34 16.31 23.08
C VAL A 374 -9.59 16.61 23.91
N ALA A 375 -9.42 16.93 25.20
CA ALA A 375 -10.55 17.25 26.08
C ALA A 375 -11.33 18.50 25.61
N ARG A 376 -10.65 19.51 25.05
CA ARG A 376 -11.31 20.67 24.44
C ARG A 376 -12.11 20.30 23.21
N ALA A 377 -11.59 19.46 22.32
CA ALA A 377 -12.34 18.94 21.18
C ALA A 377 -13.55 18.09 21.62
N GLU A 378 -13.38 17.22 22.62
CA GLU A 378 -14.49 16.47 23.22
C GLU A 378 -15.59 17.37 23.79
N ILE A 379 -15.24 18.44 24.52
CA ILE A 379 -16.21 19.40 25.05
C ILE A 379 -16.93 20.16 23.91
N MET A 380 -16.22 20.46 22.83
CA MET A 380 -16.71 21.25 21.69
C MET A 380 -17.80 20.51 20.91
N ASN A 381 -17.61 19.23 20.58
CA ASN A 381 -18.67 18.38 20.01
C ASN A 381 -18.61 16.95 20.59
N PRO A 382 -19.31 16.66 21.71
CA PRO A 382 -19.16 15.40 22.45
C PRO A 382 -19.52 14.11 21.70
N ALA A 383 -20.34 14.19 20.64
CA ALA A 383 -20.81 13.02 19.90
C ALA A 383 -19.90 12.58 18.74
N HIS A 384 -18.97 13.43 18.27
CA HIS A 384 -18.24 13.15 17.03
C HIS A 384 -17.19 12.05 17.17
N LYS A 385 -17.10 11.17 16.16
CA LYS A 385 -15.92 10.31 15.93
C LYS A 385 -14.78 11.15 15.39
N ARG A 386 -13.55 10.94 15.89
CA ARG A 386 -12.43 11.87 15.67
C ARG A 386 -11.18 11.25 15.08
N ILE A 387 -10.58 12.02 14.18
CA ILE A 387 -9.27 11.76 13.59
C ILE A 387 -8.41 12.99 13.92
N PHE A 388 -7.64 12.89 15.00
CA PHE A 388 -6.70 13.93 15.39
C PHE A 388 -5.50 13.93 14.44
N SER A 389 -5.17 15.09 13.89
CA SER A 389 -4.00 15.30 13.04
C SER A 389 -2.98 16.14 13.80
N LEU A 390 -1.88 15.50 14.21
CA LEU A 390 -0.80 16.10 14.99
C LEU A 390 0.47 16.20 14.14
N SER A 391 0.72 17.38 13.58
CA SER A 391 1.94 17.66 12.78
C SER A 391 2.98 18.50 13.53
N ILE A 392 2.67 18.98 14.74
CA ILE A 392 3.68 19.49 15.66
C ILE A 392 4.44 18.31 16.27
N THR A 393 5.74 18.28 16.05
CA THR A 393 6.68 17.22 16.48
C THR A 393 7.89 17.82 17.21
N SER A 394 8.78 16.97 17.72
CA SER A 394 9.98 17.36 18.46
C SER A 394 11.19 16.48 18.13
N TRP A 395 12.26 17.14 17.69
CA TRP A 395 13.59 16.58 17.46
C TRP A 395 14.57 16.77 18.63
N ASP A 396 14.14 17.39 19.75
CA ASP A 396 15.00 17.75 20.90
C ASP A 396 15.80 16.57 21.48
N LEU A 397 15.22 15.36 21.43
CA LEU A 397 15.78 14.12 21.95
C LEU A 397 15.51 12.96 21.00
N ASP A 398 16.56 12.30 20.53
CA ASP A 398 16.43 11.05 19.78
C ASP A 398 16.23 9.87 20.76
N HIS A 399 14.97 9.45 20.90
CA HIS A 399 14.60 8.33 21.76
C HIS A 399 14.93 6.94 21.19
N LYS A 400 15.47 6.82 19.96
CA LYS A 400 15.77 5.54 19.27
C LYS A 400 14.60 4.53 19.26
N GLY A 401 13.37 5.05 19.26
CA GLY A 401 12.12 4.27 19.28
C GLY A 401 11.58 3.94 20.67
N GLN A 402 12.26 4.32 21.75
CA GLN A 402 11.69 4.25 23.09
C GLN A 402 10.51 5.23 23.19
N PRO A 403 9.34 4.81 23.71
CA PRO A 403 8.23 5.72 23.97
C PRO A 403 8.63 6.82 24.97
N SER A 404 8.30 8.06 24.61
CA SER A 404 8.46 9.26 25.44
C SER A 404 7.27 9.42 26.39
N SER A 405 7.28 10.47 27.22
CA SER A 405 6.09 10.87 27.98
C SER A 405 4.94 11.41 27.10
N TRP A 406 5.24 11.92 25.91
CA TRP A 406 4.26 12.47 24.97
C TRP A 406 3.61 11.35 24.13
N SER A 407 4.41 10.45 23.54
CA SER A 407 3.87 9.26 22.85
C SER A 407 3.12 8.33 23.82
N SER A 408 3.57 8.21 25.08
CA SER A 408 2.80 7.50 26.12
C SER A 408 1.44 8.15 26.41
N ALA A 409 1.33 9.49 26.39
CA ALA A 409 0.05 10.16 26.61
C ALA A 409 -0.94 9.89 25.46
N ILE A 410 -0.47 9.89 24.21
CA ILE A 410 -1.28 9.54 23.03
C ILE A 410 -1.73 8.07 23.10
N ASP A 411 -0.84 7.15 23.47
CA ASP A 411 -1.20 5.75 23.68
C ASP A 411 -2.27 5.58 24.77
N GLN A 412 -2.15 6.33 25.88
CA GLN A 412 -3.13 6.30 26.97
C GLN A 412 -4.50 6.87 26.57
N LEU A 413 -4.52 7.96 25.78
CA LEU A 413 -5.75 8.55 25.25
C LEU A 413 -6.49 7.58 24.31
N LEU A 414 -5.76 6.91 23.41
CA LEU A 414 -6.34 5.91 22.50
C LEU A 414 -6.81 4.64 23.24
N PHE A 415 -6.09 4.22 24.28
CA PHE A 415 -6.53 3.09 25.12
C PHE A 415 -7.83 3.38 25.92
N GLY A 416 -8.20 4.66 26.09
CA GLY A 416 -9.40 5.09 26.82
C GLY A 416 -10.76 4.66 26.21
N GLY A 417 -10.77 3.85 25.14
CA GLY A 417 -11.97 3.23 24.58
C GLY A 417 -12.85 4.14 23.71
N ARG A 418 -12.41 5.37 23.45
CA ARG A 418 -13.06 6.30 22.51
C ARG A 418 -12.85 5.87 21.05
N ASP A 419 -13.77 6.26 20.19
CA ASP A 419 -13.63 6.12 18.72
C ASP A 419 -12.76 7.26 18.15
N PHE A 420 -11.54 7.36 18.68
CA PHE A 420 -10.52 8.32 18.29
C PHE A 420 -9.40 7.62 17.51
N LEU A 421 -8.88 8.31 16.50
CA LEU A 421 -7.62 8.01 15.84
C LEU A 421 -6.66 9.18 15.99
N PHE A 422 -5.37 8.88 16.01
CA PHE A 422 -4.31 9.87 15.87
C PHE A 422 -3.50 9.56 14.61
N MET A 423 -3.38 10.56 13.75
CA MET A 423 -2.38 10.66 12.70
C MET A 423 -1.26 11.57 13.24
N VAL A 424 -0.04 11.07 13.30
CA VAL A 424 1.12 11.76 13.88
C VAL A 424 2.20 11.89 12.82
N SER A 425 2.70 13.10 12.57
CA SER A 425 3.82 13.32 11.65
C SER A 425 5.07 12.56 12.10
N GLY A 426 5.80 11.98 11.14
CA GLY A 426 7.13 11.38 11.38
C GLY A 426 8.24 12.40 11.70
N GLY A 427 8.00 13.70 11.52
CA GLY A 427 9.03 14.73 11.57
C GLY A 427 9.84 14.84 10.26
N ASN A 428 10.58 15.94 10.10
CA ASN A 428 11.19 16.33 8.82
C ASN A 428 12.69 16.61 8.93
N LEU A 429 13.43 16.31 7.86
CA LEU A 429 14.80 16.77 7.63
C LEU A 429 14.82 18.26 7.27
N ASP A 430 15.82 19.00 7.75
CA ASP A 430 16.10 20.35 7.25
C ASP A 430 16.61 20.31 5.79
N TYR A 431 16.53 21.45 5.09
CA TYR A 431 16.89 21.53 3.68
C TYR A 431 18.37 21.22 3.38
N ALA A 432 19.30 21.47 4.30
CA ALA A 432 20.71 21.14 4.07
C ALA A 432 20.93 19.62 4.18
N SER A 433 20.31 18.96 5.16
CA SER A 433 20.42 17.51 5.34
C SER A 433 19.77 16.70 4.20
N ARG A 434 18.74 17.25 3.52
CA ARG A 434 18.10 16.60 2.35
C ARG A 434 19.06 16.39 1.16
N LEU A 435 20.13 17.17 1.03
CA LEU A 435 21.13 16.98 -0.03
C LEU A 435 21.86 15.62 0.06
N ALA A 436 21.85 14.97 1.22
CA ALA A 436 22.39 13.62 1.42
C ALA A 436 21.30 12.51 1.34
N TYR A 437 20.20 12.76 0.63
CA TYR A 437 19.16 11.76 0.34
C TYR A 437 19.74 10.54 -0.44
N PRO A 438 19.32 9.29 -0.15
CA PRO A 438 18.44 8.86 0.93
C PRO A 438 19.18 8.52 2.25
N LEU A 439 20.50 8.72 2.30
CA LEU A 439 21.33 8.31 3.45
C LEU A 439 21.02 9.12 4.72
N ALA A 440 20.66 10.40 4.58
CA ALA A 440 20.21 11.23 5.68
C ALA A 440 18.92 10.71 6.33
N ASN A 441 17.99 10.18 5.52
CA ASN A 441 16.70 9.67 5.96
C ASN A 441 16.85 8.42 6.85
N ASP A 442 17.78 7.52 6.52
CA ASP A 442 18.13 6.36 7.34
C ASP A 442 18.85 6.75 8.66
N GLN A 443 19.44 7.94 8.73
CA GLN A 443 20.11 8.46 9.92
C GLN A 443 19.20 9.31 10.81
N ALA A 444 18.20 9.98 10.23
CA ALA A 444 17.26 10.85 10.93
C ALA A 444 16.09 10.06 11.55
N SER A 445 16.12 9.99 12.88
CA SER A 445 15.10 9.34 13.71
C SER A 445 13.76 10.07 13.66
N ILE A 446 12.66 9.32 13.50
CA ILE A 446 11.30 9.83 13.65
C ILE A 446 11.12 10.55 14.99
N GLU A 447 10.55 11.76 14.91
CA GLU A 447 10.43 12.71 16.00
C GLU A 447 9.41 12.29 17.06
N ASP A 448 9.52 12.85 18.27
CA ASP A 448 8.51 12.74 19.33
C ASP A 448 7.23 13.50 18.91
N PRO A 449 6.00 12.91 18.91
CA PRO A 449 5.59 11.65 19.54
C PRO A 449 5.32 10.48 18.56
N GLY A 450 6.03 10.40 17.43
CA GLY A 450 5.92 9.34 16.44
C GLY A 450 6.30 7.91 16.91
N GLN A 451 6.71 7.72 18.17
CA GLN A 451 6.98 6.40 18.77
C GLN A 451 5.72 5.71 19.32
N ALA A 452 4.57 6.39 19.34
CA ALA A 452 3.30 5.90 19.89
C ALA A 452 2.88 4.54 19.27
N PHE A 453 2.57 3.56 20.12
CA PHE A 453 2.21 2.20 19.70
C PHE A 453 0.78 2.12 19.15
N ASN A 454 -0.13 2.98 19.58
CA ASN A 454 -1.55 2.96 19.22
C ASN A 454 -1.86 3.87 18.03
N ALA A 455 -1.20 5.03 17.93
CA ALA A 455 -1.38 5.99 16.84
C ALA A 455 -0.80 5.50 15.50
N ILE A 456 -1.31 6.07 14.40
CA ILE A 456 -0.72 5.96 13.06
C ILE A 456 0.32 7.07 12.92
N THR A 457 1.58 6.70 12.78
CA THR A 457 2.67 7.60 12.42
C THR A 457 2.78 7.65 10.90
N VAL A 458 2.78 8.84 10.34
CA VAL A 458 2.70 9.10 8.90
C VAL A 458 4.03 9.67 8.41
N GLY A 459 4.73 8.91 7.57
CA GLY A 459 5.85 9.42 6.79
C GLY A 459 5.39 10.03 5.47
N ALA A 460 6.30 10.62 4.72
CA ALA A 460 6.04 11.16 3.39
C ALA A 460 6.71 10.30 2.30
N TYR A 461 5.96 9.97 1.25
CA TYR A 461 6.49 9.51 -0.04
C TYR A 461 6.16 10.56 -1.11
N THR A 462 6.64 10.39 -2.33
CA THR A 462 6.36 11.35 -3.42
C THR A 462 6.10 10.70 -4.77
N LEU A 463 5.03 11.15 -5.41
CA LEU A 463 4.70 10.94 -6.81
C LEU A 463 4.97 12.17 -7.67
N LYS A 464 5.29 13.32 -7.07
CA LYS A 464 5.59 14.55 -7.78
C LYS A 464 6.94 14.40 -8.50
N ASP A 465 6.89 14.14 -9.81
CA ASP A 465 8.05 13.94 -10.70
C ASP A 465 8.15 14.94 -11.87
N HIS A 466 7.27 15.94 -11.93
CA HIS A 466 7.26 16.98 -12.96
C HIS A 466 8.00 18.26 -12.47
N LEU A 467 8.92 18.79 -13.30
CA LEU A 467 9.77 19.96 -12.99
C LEU A 467 9.66 21.02 -14.10
N ASP A 468 9.60 22.31 -13.74
CA ASP A 468 9.74 23.41 -14.72
C ASP A 468 11.21 23.57 -15.14
N LEU A 469 11.64 22.75 -16.11
CA LEU A 469 13.00 22.80 -16.67
C LEU A 469 13.29 24.07 -17.51
N GLN A 470 12.29 24.93 -17.78
CA GLN A 470 12.53 26.24 -18.40
C GLN A 470 12.95 27.26 -17.33
N ARG A 471 12.33 27.21 -16.16
CA ARG A 471 12.65 28.02 -14.97
C ARG A 471 13.88 27.53 -14.21
N TYR A 472 14.09 26.21 -14.19
CA TYR A 472 15.20 25.56 -13.50
C TYR A 472 16.08 24.68 -14.43
N PRO A 473 16.73 25.23 -15.47
CA PRO A 473 17.52 24.45 -16.41
C PRO A 473 18.65 23.64 -15.75
N GLY A 474 18.81 22.38 -16.16
CA GLY A 474 19.84 21.47 -15.65
C GLY A 474 19.51 20.79 -14.31
N THR A 475 18.31 21.03 -13.76
CA THR A 475 17.83 20.40 -12.53
C THR A 475 17.35 18.97 -12.78
N THR A 476 17.61 18.06 -11.83
CA THR A 476 17.01 16.72 -11.78
C THR A 476 16.17 16.56 -10.52
N LEU A 477 15.29 15.56 -10.45
CA LEU A 477 14.59 15.19 -9.22
C LEU A 477 15.57 14.69 -8.15
N LEU A 478 15.27 14.92 -6.87
CA LEU A 478 16.02 14.40 -5.74
C LEU A 478 15.55 12.99 -5.33
N ALA A 479 14.23 12.76 -5.31
CA ALA A 479 13.64 11.43 -5.19
C ALA A 479 12.95 11.01 -6.50
N ASN A 480 13.04 9.73 -6.86
CA ASN A 480 12.28 9.16 -7.98
C ASN A 480 10.79 9.05 -7.62
N ARG A 481 9.91 9.03 -8.64
CA ARG A 481 8.48 8.77 -8.45
C ARG A 481 8.23 7.49 -7.64
N GLY A 482 7.34 7.56 -6.67
CA GLY A 482 6.97 6.48 -5.76
C GLY A 482 7.96 6.24 -4.61
N ALA A 483 9.10 6.93 -4.54
CA ALA A 483 10.08 6.76 -3.47
C ALA A 483 9.71 7.56 -2.20
N LEU A 484 10.49 7.37 -1.13
CA LEU A 484 10.41 8.19 0.09
C LEU A 484 10.61 9.68 -0.26
N SER A 485 9.79 10.57 0.29
CA SER A 485 9.97 12.01 0.11
C SER A 485 11.29 12.44 0.76
N PRO A 486 12.10 13.31 0.14
CA PRO A 486 13.39 13.71 0.69
C PRO A 486 13.31 14.28 2.11
N GLY A 487 12.19 14.90 2.49
CA GLY A 487 11.97 15.43 3.83
C GLY A 487 11.72 14.38 4.92
N SER A 488 11.24 13.18 4.57
CA SER A 488 10.72 12.23 5.57
C SER A 488 11.81 11.59 6.42
N ARG A 489 11.62 11.60 7.75
CA ARG A 489 12.42 10.81 8.70
C ARG A 489 11.96 9.35 8.77
N THR A 490 12.76 8.48 9.40
CA THR A 490 12.55 7.03 9.43
C THR A 490 12.76 6.42 10.84
N SER A 491 12.37 5.17 11.04
CA SER A 491 12.80 4.36 12.20
C SER A 491 13.99 3.46 11.87
N ALA A 492 14.79 3.77 10.85
CA ALA A 492 15.90 2.93 10.39
C ALA A 492 16.96 2.73 11.50
N ASN A 493 17.25 3.78 12.26
CA ASN A 493 18.26 3.80 13.33
C ASN A 493 17.74 3.36 14.72
N TRP A 494 16.46 2.98 14.88
CA TRP A 494 15.86 2.60 16.18
C TRP A 494 16.35 1.25 16.71
N ASP A 495 16.25 1.02 18.02
CA ASP A 495 16.58 -0.28 18.62
C ASP A 495 15.65 -1.39 18.09
N LYS A 496 16.18 -2.62 17.93
CA LYS A 496 15.47 -3.77 17.36
C LYS A 496 14.23 -4.23 18.16
N GLN A 497 14.06 -3.74 19.38
CA GLN A 497 12.99 -4.16 20.27
C GLN A 497 11.66 -3.43 20.08
N TRP A 498 11.70 -2.15 19.71
CA TRP A 498 10.53 -1.26 19.64
C TRP A 498 9.64 -1.55 18.42
N CYS A 499 8.58 -0.76 18.26
CA CYS A 499 7.76 -0.75 17.04
C CYS A 499 8.61 -0.32 15.82
N ARG A 500 8.14 -0.65 14.61
CA ARG A 500 8.68 -0.10 13.36
C ARG A 500 7.76 1.03 12.92
N LYS A 501 8.33 2.16 12.49
CA LYS A 501 7.59 3.37 12.08
C LYS A 501 8.24 3.97 10.81
N PRO A 502 7.51 4.73 9.98
CA PRO A 502 6.10 5.05 10.10
C PRO A 502 5.21 3.81 9.91
N ASP A 503 3.91 3.89 10.18
CA ASP A 503 3.01 2.76 9.89
C ASP A 503 2.54 2.81 8.42
N ILE A 504 2.40 4.02 7.87
CA ILE A 504 2.06 4.29 6.46
C ILE A 504 2.84 5.51 5.95
N VAL A 505 2.84 5.70 4.63
CA VAL A 505 3.28 6.94 3.99
C VAL A 505 2.19 7.53 3.09
N MET A 506 2.06 8.86 3.10
CA MET A 506 1.17 9.62 2.21
C MET A 506 1.99 10.61 1.38
N GLU A 507 1.39 11.19 0.34
CA GLU A 507 2.04 12.18 -0.50
C GLU A 507 2.51 13.39 0.33
N GLY A 508 3.74 13.83 0.09
CA GLY A 508 4.37 14.97 0.79
C GLY A 508 5.35 15.75 -0.07
N GLY A 509 5.36 15.54 -1.39
CA GLY A 509 6.15 16.28 -2.34
C GLY A 509 7.64 15.92 -2.39
N ASN A 510 8.30 16.50 -3.39
CA ASN A 510 9.67 16.26 -3.81
C ASN A 510 10.46 17.57 -3.85
N HIS A 511 11.74 17.47 -4.16
CA HIS A 511 12.62 18.62 -4.43
C HIS A 511 13.44 18.33 -5.68
N GLY A 512 13.85 19.37 -6.40
CA GLY A 512 14.89 19.25 -7.42
C GLY A 512 16.28 19.37 -6.79
N ILE A 513 17.31 18.99 -7.55
CA ILE A 513 18.72 19.23 -7.23
C ILE A 513 19.44 19.73 -8.49
N ASN A 514 20.28 20.76 -8.31
CA ASN A 514 21.08 21.37 -9.37
C ASN A 514 22.38 21.92 -8.76
N ALA A 515 23.54 21.55 -9.30
CA ALA A 515 24.87 21.96 -8.81
C ALA A 515 25.04 21.87 -7.27
N ASP A 516 24.65 20.72 -6.70
CA ASP A 516 24.66 20.41 -5.25
C ASP A 516 23.80 21.36 -4.38
N GLN A 517 22.82 22.04 -4.97
CA GLN A 517 21.82 22.87 -4.27
C GLN A 517 20.41 22.33 -4.51
N LEU A 518 19.51 22.49 -3.51
CA LEU A 518 18.10 22.16 -3.67
C LEU A 518 17.39 23.19 -4.55
N VAL A 519 16.52 22.68 -5.41
CA VAL A 519 15.52 23.48 -6.13
C VAL A 519 14.16 23.22 -5.49
N LEU A 520 13.65 24.23 -4.79
CA LEU A 520 12.34 24.21 -4.16
C LEU A 520 11.30 24.68 -5.19
N ASP A 521 10.97 23.81 -6.15
CA ASP A 521 9.92 24.05 -7.14
C ASP A 521 8.53 23.78 -6.51
N HIS A 522 7.61 24.74 -6.64
CA HIS A 522 6.23 24.58 -6.19
C HIS A 522 5.54 23.41 -6.92
N GLY A 523 5.93 23.11 -8.17
CA GLY A 523 5.34 22.03 -8.98
C GLY A 523 5.59 20.64 -8.38
N LEU A 524 6.62 20.52 -7.54
CA LEU A 524 6.97 19.30 -6.82
C LEU A 524 6.23 19.14 -5.47
N GLN A 525 5.26 19.99 -5.14
CA GLN A 525 4.52 19.97 -3.87
C GLN A 525 3.01 19.75 -4.07
N LEU A 526 2.25 19.62 -2.97
CA LEU A 526 0.78 19.63 -2.99
C LEU A 526 0.28 21.08 -3.06
N LEU A 527 -0.87 21.33 -3.69
CA LEU A 527 -1.54 22.63 -3.66
C LEU A 527 -2.58 22.69 -2.53
N SER A 528 -2.57 23.77 -1.74
CA SER A 528 -3.51 23.99 -0.65
C SER A 528 -3.89 25.48 -0.49
N VAL A 529 -4.75 25.76 0.49
CA VAL A 529 -5.22 27.11 0.85
C VAL A 529 -4.23 27.82 1.78
N SER A 530 -4.03 29.12 1.56
CA SER A 530 -3.25 29.98 2.46
C SER A 530 -4.14 30.66 3.52
N THR A 531 -3.52 31.34 4.49
CA THR A 531 -4.21 32.23 5.45
C THR A 531 -4.88 33.46 4.81
N SER A 532 -4.65 33.74 3.52
CA SER A 532 -5.36 34.72 2.69
C SER A 532 -5.58 36.09 3.36
N GLN A 533 -4.50 36.80 3.67
CA GLN A 533 -4.57 38.23 4.00
C GLN A 533 -4.93 39.06 2.75
N PHE A 534 -5.43 40.28 2.93
CA PHE A 534 -5.88 41.13 1.81
C PHE A 534 -4.71 41.42 0.84
N ARG A 535 -4.89 41.08 -0.44
CA ARG A 535 -3.86 41.09 -1.52
C ARG A 535 -2.74 40.05 -1.42
N HIS A 536 -2.86 39.05 -0.56
CA HIS A 536 -1.98 37.87 -0.59
C HIS A 536 -2.61 36.73 -1.44
N PRO A 537 -1.79 35.87 -2.07
CA PRO A 537 -2.28 34.69 -2.79
C PRO A 537 -3.19 33.82 -1.91
N PRO A 538 -4.40 33.41 -2.36
CA PRO A 538 -5.27 32.51 -1.60
C PRO A 538 -4.80 31.06 -1.60
N LEU A 539 -3.89 30.69 -2.52
CA LEU A 539 -3.29 29.37 -2.66
C LEU A 539 -1.82 29.36 -2.24
N ILE A 540 -1.30 28.18 -1.91
CA ILE A 540 0.11 27.93 -1.63
C ILE A 540 0.47 26.46 -1.89
N ASP A 541 1.73 26.19 -2.19
CA ASP A 541 2.35 24.89 -2.01
C ASP A 541 2.39 24.45 -0.54
N PHE A 542 2.25 23.16 -0.29
CA PHE A 542 2.46 22.53 1.00
C PHE A 542 2.86 21.07 0.84
N GLY A 543 3.40 20.45 1.89
CA GLY A 543 3.91 19.08 1.78
C GLY A 543 4.62 18.63 3.04
N ASP A 544 5.73 17.91 2.84
CA ASP A 544 6.46 17.17 3.86
C ASP A 544 5.54 16.22 4.65
N THR A 545 6.01 15.69 5.79
CA THR A 545 5.17 14.85 6.65
C THR A 545 3.95 15.58 7.23
N SER A 546 3.92 16.93 7.23
CA SER A 546 2.75 17.71 7.67
C SER A 546 1.56 17.57 6.70
N GLY A 547 1.81 17.75 5.40
CA GLY A 547 0.80 17.53 4.36
C GLY A 547 0.36 16.07 4.29
N ALA A 548 1.33 15.14 4.36
CA ALA A 548 1.07 13.71 4.43
C ALA A 548 0.14 13.34 5.60
N THR A 549 0.34 13.92 6.79
CA THR A 549 -0.50 13.68 7.98
C THR A 549 -1.91 14.24 7.81
N ALA A 550 -2.08 15.41 7.18
CA ALA A 550 -3.39 15.97 6.87
C ALA A 550 -4.17 15.10 5.86
N LEU A 551 -3.48 14.57 4.83
CA LEU A 551 -4.06 13.63 3.87
C LEU A 551 -4.44 12.29 4.54
N ALA A 552 -3.61 11.76 5.45
CA ALA A 552 -3.96 10.59 6.25
C ALA A 552 -5.19 10.83 7.14
N ALA A 553 -5.32 12.04 7.72
CA ALA A 553 -6.49 12.38 8.53
C ALA A 553 -7.77 12.44 7.70
N ARG A 554 -7.72 13.03 6.49
CA ARG A 554 -8.80 13.00 5.49
C ARG A 554 -9.17 11.56 5.11
N PHE A 555 -8.17 10.69 4.89
CA PHE A 555 -8.39 9.27 4.60
C PHE A 555 -9.18 8.59 5.72
N GLY A 556 -8.75 8.76 6.98
CA GLY A 556 -9.44 8.20 8.14
C GLY A 556 -10.87 8.71 8.32
N ALA A 557 -11.13 9.99 8.02
CA ALA A 557 -12.46 10.58 8.10
C ALA A 557 -13.41 10.06 7.01
N GLN A 558 -12.94 9.98 5.77
CA GLN A 558 -13.71 9.39 4.67
C GLN A 558 -14.05 7.92 4.93
N LEU A 559 -13.18 7.19 5.62
CA LEU A 559 -13.40 5.79 5.95
C LEU A 559 -14.33 5.58 7.16
N TYR A 560 -14.27 6.44 8.18
CA TYR A 560 -15.27 6.48 9.26
C TYR A 560 -16.67 6.83 8.73
N ARG A 561 -16.78 7.69 7.71
CA ARG A 561 -18.07 7.99 7.06
C ARG A 561 -18.67 6.78 6.34
N GLU A 562 -17.83 5.98 5.66
CA GLU A 562 -18.27 4.74 5.00
C GLU A 562 -18.69 3.67 6.03
N TYR A 563 -18.03 3.64 7.18
CA TYR A 563 -18.23 2.66 8.24
C TYR A 563 -18.46 3.33 9.62
N PRO A 564 -19.60 4.01 9.82
CA PRO A 564 -19.84 4.85 10.99
C PRO A 564 -19.91 4.06 12.30
N ASP A 565 -20.30 2.79 12.27
CA ASP A 565 -20.43 1.95 13.46
C ASP A 565 -19.12 1.26 13.90
N LEU A 566 -18.09 1.21 13.04
CA LEU A 566 -16.84 0.52 13.36
C LEU A 566 -16.00 1.30 14.39
N TRP A 567 -15.16 0.56 15.12
CA TRP A 567 -14.29 1.09 16.18
C TRP A 567 -13.02 1.70 15.59
N SER A 568 -12.37 2.56 16.36
CA SER A 568 -11.03 3.10 16.07
C SER A 568 -10.00 2.02 15.74
N GLU A 569 -9.96 0.90 16.48
CA GLU A 569 -9.06 -0.22 16.17
C GLU A 569 -9.32 -0.81 14.78
N THR A 570 -10.56 -0.80 14.30
CA THR A 570 -10.96 -1.35 13.00
C THR A 570 -10.63 -0.39 11.86
N ILE A 571 -10.94 0.90 11.99
CA ILE A 571 -10.60 1.91 10.96
C ILE A 571 -9.07 2.03 10.80
N ARG A 572 -8.31 2.04 11.91
CA ARG A 572 -6.84 1.91 11.86
C ARG A 572 -6.39 0.64 11.14
N GLY A 573 -7.08 -0.47 11.43
CA GLY A 573 -6.85 -1.75 10.78
C GLY A 573 -7.01 -1.67 9.28
N LEU A 574 -8.12 -1.11 8.78
CA LEU A 574 -8.45 -1.01 7.36
C LEU A 574 -7.46 -0.13 6.59
N ILE A 575 -7.05 1.02 7.14
CA ILE A 575 -6.03 1.90 6.55
C ILE A 575 -4.73 1.13 6.27
N ILE A 576 -4.25 0.38 7.26
CA ILE A 576 -3.02 -0.42 7.14
C ILE A 576 -3.24 -1.71 6.33
N HIS A 577 -4.46 -2.25 6.31
CA HIS A 577 -4.86 -3.39 5.48
C HIS A 577 -4.79 -3.05 3.99
N ALA A 578 -5.30 -1.88 3.60
CA ALA A 578 -5.32 -1.38 2.24
C ALA A 578 -3.99 -0.76 1.76
N ALA A 579 -2.98 -0.65 2.63
CA ALA A 579 -1.67 -0.14 2.29
C ALA A 579 -0.81 -1.12 1.46
N ASP A 580 -0.10 -0.64 0.46
CA ASP A 580 0.83 -1.43 -0.34
C ASP A 580 2.07 -0.63 -0.76
N TRP A 581 3.13 -1.30 -1.17
CA TRP A 581 4.40 -0.66 -1.51
C TRP A 581 4.55 -0.39 -3.01
N THR A 582 5.04 0.80 -3.36
CA THR A 582 5.33 1.14 -4.76
C THR A 582 6.50 0.29 -5.31
N PRO A 583 6.64 0.16 -6.64
CA PRO A 583 7.81 -0.48 -7.25
C PRO A 583 9.13 0.14 -6.78
N ALA A 584 9.18 1.48 -6.65
CA ALA A 584 10.35 2.22 -6.17
C ALA A 584 10.71 1.87 -4.71
N MET A 585 9.73 1.72 -3.81
CA MET A 585 9.96 1.31 -2.42
C MET A 585 10.55 -0.12 -2.33
N LEU A 586 10.10 -1.03 -3.19
CA LEU A 586 10.59 -2.42 -3.23
C LEU A 586 11.94 -2.56 -3.99
N GLY A 587 12.36 -1.51 -4.71
CA GLY A 587 13.50 -1.55 -5.62
C GLY A 587 13.26 -2.45 -6.83
N ASN A 588 12.05 -2.38 -7.41
CA ASN A 588 11.58 -3.19 -8.54
C ASN A 588 11.68 -4.72 -8.31
N ARG A 589 11.44 -5.14 -7.06
CA ARG A 589 11.34 -6.55 -6.62
C ARG A 589 9.94 -6.82 -6.07
N THR A 590 9.54 -8.09 -5.95
CA THR A 590 8.33 -8.45 -5.19
C THR A 590 8.64 -8.53 -3.69
N LEU A 591 7.63 -8.32 -2.84
CA LEU A 591 7.77 -8.49 -1.39
C LEU A 591 8.14 -9.95 -1.00
N LYS A 592 7.66 -10.95 -1.74
CA LYS A 592 8.04 -12.38 -1.62
C LYS A 592 9.57 -12.53 -1.69
N ASN A 593 10.20 -11.84 -2.66
CA ASN A 593 11.63 -11.94 -2.99
C ASN A 593 12.56 -11.03 -2.15
N LEU A 594 12.03 -10.21 -1.22
CA LEU A 594 12.86 -9.42 -0.30
C LEU A 594 13.44 -10.29 0.83
N THR A 595 14.71 -10.06 1.19
CA THR A 595 15.36 -10.73 2.32
C THR A 595 14.74 -10.33 3.67
N GLY A 596 15.00 -11.11 4.72
CA GLY A 596 14.54 -10.80 6.07
C GLY A 596 15.06 -9.47 6.63
N GLU A 597 16.22 -8.97 6.16
CA GLU A 597 16.72 -7.63 6.52
C GLU A 597 16.19 -6.54 5.58
N ASP A 598 16.04 -6.81 4.26
CA ASP A 598 15.34 -5.88 3.33
C ASP A 598 13.93 -5.54 3.86
N LYS A 599 13.15 -6.56 4.26
CA LYS A 599 11.81 -6.39 4.84
C LYS A 599 11.84 -5.55 6.12
N LYS A 600 12.87 -5.72 6.96
CA LYS A 600 13.06 -4.90 8.18
C LYS A 600 13.43 -3.46 7.85
N ARG A 601 14.20 -3.20 6.78
CA ARG A 601 14.54 -1.84 6.32
C ARG A 601 13.33 -1.14 5.71
N LEU A 602 12.63 -1.80 4.79
CA LEU A 602 11.40 -1.31 4.15
C LEU A 602 10.38 -0.82 5.19
N PHE A 603 10.03 -1.67 6.16
CA PHE A 603 9.10 -1.33 7.24
C PHE A 603 9.60 -0.22 8.17
N ARG A 604 10.92 0.05 8.22
CA ARG A 604 11.51 1.14 9.00
C ARG A 604 11.60 2.45 8.21
N GLN A 605 11.45 2.42 6.89
CA GLN A 605 11.49 3.59 6.02
C GLN A 605 10.09 4.07 5.65
N VAL A 606 9.21 3.16 5.23
CA VAL A 606 7.88 3.46 4.64
C VAL A 606 6.73 2.66 5.27
N GLY A 607 6.98 1.92 6.35
CA GLY A 607 5.95 1.17 7.06
C GLY A 607 5.29 0.09 6.19
N TYR A 608 3.96 0.04 6.21
CA TYR A 608 3.12 -0.80 5.35
C TYR A 608 2.86 -0.20 3.95
N GLY A 609 3.49 0.93 3.60
CA GLY A 609 3.36 1.58 2.30
C GLY A 609 2.22 2.62 2.24
N VAL A 610 1.64 2.77 1.04
CA VAL A 610 0.63 3.78 0.68
C VAL A 610 -0.78 3.17 0.78
N PRO A 611 -1.70 3.71 1.60
CA PRO A 611 -3.08 3.21 1.69
C PRO A 611 -3.90 3.60 0.45
N ASN A 612 -4.50 2.61 -0.22
CA ASN A 612 -5.44 2.82 -1.32
C ASN A 612 -6.89 2.96 -0.77
N MET A 613 -7.62 3.99 -1.20
CA MET A 613 -8.95 4.30 -0.67
C MET A 613 -10.04 3.29 -1.10
N GLU A 614 -10.00 2.77 -2.32
CA GLU A 614 -11.01 1.81 -2.77
C GLU A 614 -10.85 0.45 -2.07
N ARG A 615 -9.62 -0.06 -1.97
CA ARG A 615 -9.28 -1.27 -1.20
C ARG A 615 -9.57 -1.14 0.31
N ALA A 616 -9.75 0.09 0.82
CA ALA A 616 -10.14 0.35 2.21
C ALA A 616 -11.66 0.47 2.40
N ARG A 617 -12.43 0.80 1.35
CA ARG A 617 -13.89 0.92 1.41
C ARG A 617 -14.62 -0.34 0.95
N TYR A 618 -14.16 -0.98 -0.12
CA TYR A 618 -14.95 -1.96 -0.86
C TYR A 618 -14.22 -3.29 -1.04
N SER A 619 -15.02 -4.34 -1.03
CA SER A 619 -14.70 -5.64 -1.60
C SER A 619 -15.22 -5.71 -3.03
N THR A 620 -14.59 -6.56 -3.84
CA THR A 620 -14.99 -6.86 -5.23
C THR A 620 -15.34 -8.34 -5.37
N ASN A 621 -15.87 -8.75 -6.53
CA ASN A 621 -16.15 -10.17 -6.82
C ASN A 621 -14.93 -11.07 -6.54
N ASN A 622 -13.74 -10.61 -6.90
CA ASN A 622 -12.45 -11.30 -6.78
C ASN A 622 -11.63 -10.91 -5.52
N SER A 623 -12.14 -10.00 -4.67
CA SER A 623 -11.45 -9.53 -3.47
C SER A 623 -12.44 -9.36 -2.31
N LEU A 624 -12.65 -10.43 -1.53
CA LEU A 624 -13.59 -10.45 -0.41
C LEU A 624 -12.88 -10.14 0.90
N SER A 625 -13.31 -9.10 1.60
CA SER A 625 -12.82 -8.69 2.92
C SER A 625 -13.86 -8.99 4.00
N LEU A 626 -13.41 -9.69 5.05
CA LEU A 626 -14.19 -10.00 6.24
C LEU A 626 -13.65 -9.23 7.45
N ILE A 627 -14.54 -8.62 8.22
CA ILE A 627 -14.22 -7.83 9.43
C ILE A 627 -14.83 -8.52 10.65
N ALA A 628 -14.07 -8.65 11.74
CA ALA A 628 -14.57 -9.09 13.03
C ALA A 628 -14.04 -8.21 14.18
N GLN A 629 -14.96 -7.63 14.93
CA GLN A 629 -14.67 -6.82 16.12
C GLN A 629 -14.99 -7.61 17.38
N ARG A 630 -14.04 -7.74 18.31
CA ARG A 630 -14.20 -8.61 19.50
C ARG A 630 -13.50 -8.03 20.73
N SER A 631 -13.92 -8.52 21.90
CA SER A 631 -13.28 -8.24 23.18
C SER A 631 -12.86 -9.55 23.86
N LEU A 632 -11.57 -9.72 24.19
CA LEU A 632 -11.06 -10.88 24.94
C LEU A 632 -10.60 -10.51 26.36
N LYS A 633 -10.53 -11.49 27.25
CA LYS A 633 -9.86 -11.38 28.55
C LYS A 633 -8.47 -12.04 28.48
N PRO A 634 -7.37 -11.28 28.43
CA PRO A 634 -6.07 -11.84 28.07
C PRO A 634 -5.45 -12.70 29.19
N TYR A 635 -5.77 -12.42 30.46
CA TYR A 635 -5.16 -13.06 31.62
C TYR A 635 -6.16 -13.35 32.73
N LYS A 636 -5.76 -14.20 33.69
CA LYS A 636 -6.45 -14.47 34.96
C LYS A 636 -5.46 -14.67 36.11
N TRP A 637 -5.96 -14.57 37.34
CA TRP A 637 -5.25 -14.97 38.54
C TRP A 637 -5.50 -16.45 38.87
N GLU A 638 -4.45 -17.27 38.91
CA GLU A 638 -4.54 -18.71 39.19
C GLU A 638 -3.19 -19.25 39.70
N ASP A 639 -3.20 -20.14 40.70
CA ASP A 639 -1.99 -20.70 41.36
C ASP A 639 -0.99 -19.63 41.87
N TYR A 640 -1.50 -18.56 42.49
CA TYR A 640 -0.70 -17.44 43.04
C TYR A 640 0.15 -16.65 42.00
N ARG A 641 -0.17 -16.82 40.71
CA ARG A 641 0.44 -16.10 39.58
C ARG A 641 -0.64 -15.61 38.61
N VAL A 642 -0.26 -14.71 37.71
CA VAL A 642 -1.09 -14.37 36.56
C VAL A 642 -0.78 -15.37 35.45
N LYS A 643 -1.82 -15.97 34.87
CA LYS A 643 -1.74 -16.86 33.71
C LYS A 643 -2.51 -16.24 32.54
N THR A 644 -2.20 -16.68 31.33
CA THR A 644 -3.02 -16.46 30.14
C THR A 644 -4.41 -17.08 30.33
N GLU A 645 -5.48 -16.44 29.86
CA GLU A 645 -6.86 -16.95 30.01
C GLU A 645 -7.52 -17.31 28.68
N GLU A 646 -8.12 -16.36 27.98
CA GLU A 646 -8.85 -16.61 26.74
C GLU A 646 -7.92 -16.55 25.52
N PHE A 647 -8.19 -17.40 24.53
CA PHE A 647 -7.90 -17.10 23.13
C PHE A 647 -9.15 -17.33 22.29
N HIS A 648 -9.26 -16.61 21.18
CA HIS A 648 -10.41 -16.63 20.30
C HIS A 648 -10.10 -17.43 19.04
N LEU A 649 -10.83 -18.53 18.83
CA LEU A 649 -10.86 -19.24 17.55
C LEU A 649 -11.98 -18.66 16.68
N PHE A 650 -11.64 -18.28 15.46
CA PHE A 650 -12.58 -17.98 14.39
C PHE A 650 -12.67 -19.18 13.44
N GLU A 651 -13.90 -19.54 13.04
CA GLU A 651 -14.15 -20.37 11.87
C GLU A 651 -14.67 -19.45 10.76
N LEU A 652 -14.05 -19.52 9.58
CA LEU A 652 -14.22 -18.56 8.50
C LEU A 652 -15.19 -19.11 7.44
N PRO A 653 -16.20 -18.34 7.00
CA PRO A 653 -17.15 -18.77 5.98
C PRO A 653 -16.53 -18.71 4.59
N TRP A 654 -15.62 -19.63 4.29
CA TRP A 654 -14.95 -19.70 2.99
C TRP A 654 -15.92 -20.15 1.88
N PRO A 655 -15.80 -19.62 0.64
CA PRO A 655 -16.56 -20.08 -0.50
C PRO A 655 -15.92 -21.37 -1.03
N LEU A 656 -16.10 -22.47 -0.27
CA LEU A 656 -15.36 -23.72 -0.45
C LEU A 656 -15.44 -24.25 -1.88
N ASP A 657 -16.63 -24.31 -2.47
CA ASP A 657 -16.85 -24.81 -3.83
C ASP A 657 -16.08 -23.99 -4.88
N VAL A 658 -15.99 -22.66 -4.69
CA VAL A 658 -15.27 -21.75 -5.58
C VAL A 658 -13.75 -21.90 -5.40
N LEU A 659 -13.26 -21.94 -4.16
CA LEU A 659 -11.83 -22.15 -3.88
C LEU A 659 -11.34 -23.55 -4.32
N GLN A 660 -12.20 -24.57 -4.27
CA GLN A 660 -11.90 -25.91 -4.79
C GLN A 660 -11.91 -25.94 -6.32
N ALA A 661 -12.87 -25.27 -6.97
CA ALA A 661 -12.91 -25.14 -8.43
C ALA A 661 -11.72 -24.35 -9.02
N LEU A 662 -11.01 -23.58 -8.19
CA LEU A 662 -9.77 -22.89 -8.55
C LEU A 662 -8.49 -23.76 -8.44
N PHE A 663 -8.57 -24.97 -7.87
CA PHE A 663 -7.45 -25.91 -7.71
C PHE A 663 -6.16 -25.24 -7.18
N ASN A 664 -5.02 -25.36 -7.87
CA ASN A 664 -3.77 -24.70 -7.49
C ASN A 664 -3.60 -23.27 -8.02
N THR A 665 -4.65 -22.55 -8.41
CA THR A 665 -4.55 -21.08 -8.64
C THR A 665 -3.90 -20.41 -7.42
N GLU A 666 -2.86 -19.60 -7.61
CA GLU A 666 -2.26 -18.83 -6.51
C GLU A 666 -3.21 -17.72 -6.06
N VAL A 667 -3.54 -17.70 -4.77
CA VAL A 667 -4.44 -16.72 -4.14
C VAL A 667 -3.76 -16.11 -2.92
N THR A 668 -4.11 -14.87 -2.60
CA THR A 668 -3.56 -14.14 -1.46
C THR A 668 -4.57 -14.08 -0.33
N LEU A 669 -4.18 -14.56 0.85
CA LEU A 669 -4.88 -14.34 2.11
C LEU A 669 -4.16 -13.26 2.91
N LYS A 670 -4.75 -12.07 2.97
CA LYS A 670 -4.24 -10.92 3.73
C LYS A 670 -4.90 -10.90 5.11
N ILE A 671 -4.10 -10.90 6.18
CA ILE A 671 -4.60 -10.77 7.57
C ILE A 671 -4.11 -9.45 8.16
N THR A 672 -4.94 -8.77 8.93
CA THR A 672 -4.54 -7.64 9.78
C THR A 672 -5.23 -7.70 11.13
N LEU A 673 -4.43 -7.75 12.19
CA LEU A 673 -4.86 -7.72 13.60
C LEU A 673 -4.49 -6.38 14.21
N SER A 674 -5.46 -5.66 14.77
CA SER A 674 -5.31 -4.31 15.30
C SER A 674 -5.95 -4.21 16.70
N TYR A 675 -5.19 -3.76 17.69
CA TYR A 675 -5.64 -3.56 19.07
C TYR A 675 -4.92 -2.37 19.72
N PHE A 676 -5.46 -1.80 20.79
CA PHE A 676 -4.76 -0.75 21.56
C PHE A 676 -4.18 -1.29 22.87
N ILE A 677 -2.98 -0.82 23.24
CA ILE A 677 -2.29 -1.18 24.48
C ILE A 677 -2.34 -0.05 25.51
N GLU A 678 -2.35 -0.39 26.79
CA GLU A 678 -2.16 0.57 27.87
C GLU A 678 -0.66 0.77 28.14
N PRO A 679 -0.14 2.00 28.06
CA PRO A 679 1.29 2.26 28.15
C PRO A 679 1.81 2.30 29.59
N ASN A 680 3.08 1.90 29.77
CA ASN A 680 3.80 1.94 31.04
C ASN A 680 5.27 2.37 30.81
N PRO A 681 5.54 3.67 30.63
CA PRO A 681 6.91 4.17 30.41
C PRO A 681 7.84 4.07 31.63
N GLY A 682 7.30 3.90 32.84
CA GLY A 682 8.05 4.02 34.10
C GLY A 682 8.86 2.79 34.55
N SER A 683 8.91 1.69 33.79
CA SER A 683 9.55 0.44 34.25
C SER A 683 11.07 0.40 34.08
N GLN A 684 11.82 1.14 34.90
CA GLN A 684 13.30 1.13 34.88
C GLN A 684 13.95 -0.27 34.97
N GLN A 685 13.30 -1.24 35.62
CA GLN A 685 13.81 -2.62 35.73
C GLN A 685 13.79 -3.41 34.41
N TYR A 686 13.07 -2.95 33.39
CA TYR A 686 12.92 -3.69 32.12
C TYR A 686 12.91 -2.73 30.93
N LYS A 687 14.10 -2.50 30.34
CA LYS A 687 14.26 -1.82 29.04
C LYS A 687 13.78 -2.71 27.86
N LYS A 688 12.56 -3.24 27.90
CA LYS A 688 11.98 -4.13 26.87
C LYS A 688 10.59 -3.65 26.46
N ALA A 689 10.26 -3.73 25.17
CA ALA A 689 8.94 -3.32 24.65
C ALA A 689 7.77 -4.05 25.33
N ALA A 690 7.93 -5.33 25.68
CA ALA A 690 6.98 -6.14 26.43
C ALA A 690 6.59 -5.58 27.82
N SER A 691 7.41 -4.70 28.39
CA SER A 691 7.14 -4.02 29.68
C SER A 691 6.44 -2.67 29.52
N TYR A 692 6.49 -2.08 28.32
CA TYR A 692 5.74 -0.86 27.99
C TYR A 692 4.25 -1.17 27.72
N MET A 693 3.99 -2.21 26.94
CA MET A 693 2.63 -2.63 26.56
C MET A 693 1.93 -3.46 27.65
N SER A 694 0.65 -3.19 27.90
CA SER A 694 -0.23 -3.96 28.79
C SER A 694 -0.25 -5.45 28.50
N HIS A 695 -0.39 -5.75 27.21
CA HIS A 695 -0.59 -7.07 26.61
C HIS A 695 -0.11 -6.99 25.14
N GLY A 696 0.22 -8.12 24.54
CA GLY A 696 0.28 -8.26 23.08
C GLY A 696 -0.79 -9.21 22.59
N LEU A 697 -1.28 -9.04 21.36
CA LEU A 697 -2.10 -10.04 20.68
C LEU A 697 -1.36 -10.55 19.45
N ARG A 698 -1.55 -11.82 19.10
CA ARG A 698 -0.96 -12.47 17.93
C ARG A 698 -2.04 -13.27 17.21
N PHE A 699 -1.85 -13.49 15.92
CA PHE A 699 -2.65 -14.45 15.16
C PHE A 699 -1.77 -15.59 14.63
N LYS A 700 -2.39 -16.75 14.44
CA LYS A 700 -1.86 -17.92 13.73
C LYS A 700 -2.98 -18.48 12.85
N LEU A 701 -2.61 -19.02 11.69
CA LEU A 701 -3.53 -19.66 10.74
C LEU A 701 -3.38 -21.18 10.85
N ILE A 702 -4.47 -21.94 10.75
CA ILE A 702 -4.41 -23.41 10.72
C ILE A 702 -3.61 -23.90 9.49
N GLY A 703 -2.89 -25.01 9.64
CA GLY A 703 -2.31 -25.75 8.52
C GLY A 703 -3.42 -26.42 7.69
N SER A 704 -3.27 -26.50 6.37
CA SER A 704 -4.26 -27.16 5.49
C SER A 704 -4.47 -28.64 5.85
N ASN A 705 -3.42 -29.34 6.27
CA ASN A 705 -3.46 -30.71 6.79
C ASN A 705 -3.42 -30.78 8.34
N GLU A 706 -3.61 -29.67 9.06
CA GLU A 706 -3.54 -29.63 10.52
C GLU A 706 -4.92 -29.89 11.15
N SER A 707 -5.03 -30.94 11.97
CA SER A 707 -6.28 -31.19 12.70
C SER A 707 -6.57 -30.09 13.71
N ARG A 708 -7.86 -29.79 13.96
CA ARG A 708 -8.28 -28.80 14.98
C ARG A 708 -7.66 -29.08 16.36
N GLY A 709 -7.47 -30.35 16.74
CA GLY A 709 -6.79 -30.71 17.99
C GLY A 709 -5.30 -30.34 18.00
N ALA A 710 -4.58 -30.61 16.91
CA ALA A 710 -3.19 -30.21 16.75
C ALA A 710 -3.03 -28.68 16.74
N PHE A 711 -3.93 -27.96 16.06
CA PHE A 711 -3.93 -26.51 16.03
C PHE A 711 -4.13 -25.91 17.42
N LEU A 712 -5.15 -26.34 18.17
CA LEU A 712 -5.39 -25.87 19.54
C LEU A 712 -4.20 -26.15 20.47
N ALA A 713 -3.49 -27.27 20.27
CA ALA A 713 -2.25 -27.58 20.99
C ALA A 713 -1.06 -26.68 20.57
N ARG A 714 -0.95 -26.33 19.27
CA ARG A 714 0.05 -25.38 18.75
C ARG A 714 -0.17 -23.96 19.31
N ILE A 715 -1.40 -23.50 19.39
CA ILE A 715 -1.75 -22.22 20.04
C ILE A 715 -1.45 -22.27 21.54
N SER A 716 -1.86 -23.35 22.22
CA SER A 716 -1.58 -23.53 23.65
C SER A 716 -0.08 -23.57 23.96
N LYS A 717 0.75 -24.12 23.07
CA LYS A 717 2.23 -24.03 23.13
C LYS A 717 2.67 -22.56 22.99
N ALA A 718 2.23 -21.87 21.94
CA ALA A 718 2.61 -20.47 21.68
C ALA A 718 2.25 -19.51 22.84
N MET A 719 1.13 -19.75 23.54
CA MET A 719 0.70 -18.97 24.72
C MET A 719 1.55 -19.20 25.98
N THR A 720 2.44 -20.21 25.99
CA THR A 720 3.35 -20.51 27.12
C THR A 720 4.78 -20.02 26.94
N ILE A 721 5.15 -19.62 25.72
CA ILE A 721 6.47 -19.11 25.36
C ILE A 721 6.58 -17.64 25.81
N GLU A 722 7.74 -17.20 26.31
CA GLU A 722 7.96 -15.79 26.68
C GLU A 722 8.42 -14.96 25.46
N ASP A 723 8.20 -13.65 25.46
CA ASP A 723 8.33 -12.79 24.25
C ASP A 723 9.73 -12.76 23.61
N ASP A 724 10.77 -13.26 24.29
CA ASP A 724 12.16 -13.31 23.80
C ASP A 724 12.58 -14.69 23.23
N ASP A 725 11.78 -15.74 23.43
CA ASP A 725 12.07 -17.10 22.93
C ASP A 725 11.69 -17.25 21.44
N GLU A 726 12.53 -17.89 20.64
CA GLU A 726 12.23 -18.15 19.23
C GLU A 726 11.10 -19.18 19.06
N THR A 727 9.91 -18.71 18.68
CA THR A 727 8.83 -19.60 18.22
C THR A 727 9.21 -20.26 16.90
N GLU A 728 9.05 -21.58 16.81
CA GLU A 728 9.06 -22.34 15.55
C GLU A 728 8.17 -21.60 14.51
N ALA A 729 8.77 -21.19 13.39
CA ALA A 729 8.12 -20.34 12.39
C ALA A 729 6.92 -21.05 11.76
N GLU A 730 5.88 -20.28 11.42
CA GLU A 730 4.81 -20.81 10.55
C GLU A 730 5.36 -21.11 9.15
N GLY A 731 4.70 -22.04 8.43
CA GLY A 731 5.18 -22.61 7.17
C GLY A 731 5.44 -21.60 6.04
N ALA A 732 6.16 -22.06 5.01
CA ALA A 732 6.91 -21.29 4.00
C ALA A 732 6.16 -20.24 3.15
N ASN A 733 4.87 -20.02 3.38
CA ASN A 733 3.97 -19.24 2.53
C ASN A 733 3.64 -17.84 3.08
N TRP A 734 4.11 -17.49 4.28
CA TRP A 734 4.00 -16.13 4.83
C TRP A 734 5.06 -15.20 4.24
N VAL A 735 4.62 -14.06 3.70
CA VAL A 735 5.49 -13.13 2.97
C VAL A 735 6.26 -12.18 3.91
N ILE A 736 5.59 -11.60 4.90
CA ILE A 736 6.20 -10.65 5.85
C ILE A 736 6.82 -11.45 7.01
N GLY A 737 6.07 -12.41 7.55
CA GLY A 737 6.55 -13.35 8.56
C GLY A 737 6.68 -12.76 9.96
N GLU A 738 6.78 -13.64 10.95
CA GLU A 738 6.57 -13.28 12.36
C GLU A 738 7.60 -12.30 12.91
N GLN A 739 8.86 -12.43 12.50
CA GLN A 739 9.96 -11.54 12.88
C GLN A 739 9.80 -10.10 12.36
N VAL A 740 8.93 -9.88 11.37
CA VAL A 740 8.62 -8.56 10.80
C VAL A 740 7.23 -8.08 11.21
N ARG A 741 6.20 -8.93 11.22
CA ARG A 741 4.82 -8.53 11.60
C ARG A 741 4.65 -8.25 13.11
N ASN A 742 5.28 -9.03 14.00
CA ASN A 742 4.98 -9.03 15.44
C ASN A 742 5.68 -7.90 16.24
N LYS A 743 5.55 -6.64 15.82
CA LYS A 743 6.01 -5.44 16.55
C LYS A 743 4.89 -4.40 16.67
N GLY A 744 4.89 -3.62 17.75
CA GLY A 744 3.83 -2.63 18.02
C GLY A 744 2.50 -3.27 18.47
N SER A 745 1.39 -2.61 18.15
CA SER A 745 0.01 -3.05 18.47
C SER A 745 -0.85 -3.38 17.22
N ILE A 746 -0.22 -3.45 16.05
CA ILE A 746 -0.88 -3.76 14.78
C ILE A 746 0.02 -4.64 13.92
N HIS A 747 -0.54 -5.74 13.41
CA HIS A 747 0.19 -6.80 12.73
C HIS A 747 -0.53 -7.19 11.44
N LYS A 748 0.11 -6.97 10.30
CA LYS A 748 -0.37 -7.41 8.98
C LYS A 748 0.61 -8.40 8.34
N ASP A 749 0.07 -9.39 7.64
CA ASP A 749 0.85 -10.35 6.83
C ASP A 749 0.01 -10.85 5.64
N LEU A 750 0.70 -11.42 4.67
CA LEU A 750 0.15 -12.02 3.45
C LEU A 750 0.57 -13.48 3.43
N TRP A 751 -0.39 -14.40 3.45
CA TRP A 751 -0.16 -15.78 3.07
C TRP A 751 -0.48 -15.91 1.58
N ILE A 752 0.42 -16.52 0.82
CA ILE A 752 0.23 -16.72 -0.62
C ILE A 752 0.39 -18.21 -0.92
N GLY A 753 -0.57 -18.80 -1.64
CA GLY A 753 -0.56 -20.24 -1.91
C GLY A 753 -1.76 -20.73 -2.72
N PRO A 754 -1.95 -22.05 -2.83
CA PRO A 754 -3.04 -22.64 -3.62
C PRO A 754 -4.44 -22.33 -3.08
N ALA A 755 -5.42 -22.12 -3.97
CA ALA A 755 -6.82 -21.92 -3.57
C ALA A 755 -7.41 -23.14 -2.83
N VAL A 756 -7.12 -24.36 -3.31
CA VAL A 756 -7.50 -25.61 -2.61
C VAL A 756 -6.85 -25.75 -1.23
N ASP A 757 -5.64 -25.22 -1.05
CA ASP A 757 -4.94 -25.22 0.23
C ASP A 757 -5.55 -24.16 1.17
N LEU A 758 -5.98 -23.00 0.64
CA LEU A 758 -6.71 -21.97 1.38
C LEU A 758 -8.11 -22.43 1.81
N ALA A 759 -8.82 -23.20 0.98
CA ALA A 759 -10.15 -23.76 1.31
C ALA A 759 -10.11 -24.56 2.63
N ASN A 760 -9.04 -25.32 2.85
CA ASN A 760 -8.82 -26.09 4.07
C ASN A 760 -8.31 -25.24 5.26
N ARG A 761 -7.88 -24.00 5.03
CA ARG A 761 -7.34 -23.07 6.05
C ARG A 761 -8.40 -22.14 6.62
N ASN A 762 -9.57 -22.68 6.96
CA ASN A 762 -10.73 -21.91 7.41
C ASN A 762 -10.73 -21.52 8.91
N ARG A 763 -9.57 -21.55 9.61
CA ARG A 763 -9.46 -21.19 11.02
C ARG A 763 -8.28 -20.28 11.34
N ILE A 764 -8.58 -19.17 12.03
CA ILE A 764 -7.60 -18.26 12.63
C ILE A 764 -7.78 -18.33 14.15
N ALA A 765 -6.66 -18.38 14.89
CA ALA A 765 -6.66 -18.18 16.33
C ALA A 765 -6.01 -16.83 16.66
N VAL A 766 -6.70 -15.99 17.43
CA VAL A 766 -6.15 -14.76 18.03
C VAL A 766 -5.94 -14.99 19.51
N TYR A 767 -4.70 -14.82 19.98
CA TYR A 767 -4.30 -15.13 21.35
C TYR A 767 -3.40 -14.04 21.96
N PRO A 768 -3.46 -13.83 23.29
CA PRO A 768 -2.61 -12.89 24.00
C PRO A 768 -1.21 -13.45 24.30
N VAL A 769 -0.23 -12.55 24.39
CA VAL A 769 1.18 -12.80 24.74
C VAL A 769 1.72 -11.69 25.66
N GLY A 770 2.85 -11.93 26.31
CA GLY A 770 3.64 -10.89 26.97
C GLY A 770 2.94 -10.10 28.07
N GLY A 771 3.30 -8.80 28.14
CA GLY A 771 2.51 -7.74 28.77
C GLY A 771 2.83 -7.41 30.23
N TRP A 772 2.81 -6.12 30.59
CA TRP A 772 3.00 -5.71 32.00
C TRP A 772 1.81 -6.06 32.90
N TRP A 773 0.59 -6.26 32.36
CA TRP A 773 -0.57 -6.75 33.12
C TRP A 773 -0.30 -8.14 33.71
N LYS A 774 0.37 -9.02 32.97
CA LYS A 774 0.84 -10.35 33.44
C LYS A 774 1.82 -10.24 34.61
N ASN A 775 2.68 -9.22 34.58
CA ASN A 775 3.80 -9.11 35.53
C ASN A 775 3.46 -8.28 36.78
N ARG A 776 2.54 -7.32 36.71
CA ARG A 776 2.21 -6.38 37.81
C ARG A 776 0.92 -6.75 38.56
N LYS A 777 0.86 -7.95 39.14
CA LYS A 777 -0.32 -8.49 39.87
C LYS A 777 -0.95 -7.54 40.90
N LYS A 778 -0.19 -6.64 41.53
CA LYS A 778 -0.70 -5.61 42.48
C LYS A 778 -1.65 -4.57 41.86
N LEU A 779 -1.74 -4.49 40.54
CA LEU A 779 -2.63 -3.57 39.82
C LEU A 779 -3.90 -4.25 39.29
N GLU A 780 -4.07 -5.55 39.55
CA GLU A 780 -5.28 -6.37 39.29
C GLU A 780 -5.83 -6.38 37.85
N ARG A 781 -5.08 -5.84 36.88
CA ARG A 781 -5.41 -5.76 35.44
C ARG A 781 -5.54 -7.12 34.72
N TYR A 782 -5.39 -8.23 35.45
CA TYR A 782 -5.77 -9.57 35.03
C TYR A 782 -7.30 -9.80 35.09
N ASN A 783 -8.09 -8.80 35.48
CA ASN A 783 -9.56 -8.84 35.43
C ASN A 783 -10.13 -8.15 34.18
N ASP A 784 -9.35 -7.26 33.54
CA ASP A 784 -9.77 -6.42 32.41
C ASP A 784 -9.98 -7.21 31.10
N ARG A 785 -10.86 -6.70 30.23
CA ARG A 785 -11.01 -7.13 28.84
C ARG A 785 -10.46 -6.09 27.87
N VAL A 786 -10.03 -6.50 26.68
CA VAL A 786 -9.39 -5.65 25.67
C VAL A 786 -10.06 -5.81 24.31
N ARG A 787 -10.26 -4.69 23.60
CA ARG A 787 -10.82 -4.68 22.25
C ARG A 787 -9.77 -5.02 21.20
N TYR A 788 -10.19 -5.67 20.12
CA TYR A 788 -9.40 -5.78 18.90
C TYR A 788 -10.30 -5.91 17.66
N SER A 789 -9.72 -5.59 16.51
CA SER A 789 -10.24 -5.88 15.19
C SER A 789 -9.37 -6.91 14.49
N LEU A 790 -10.01 -7.88 13.84
CA LEU A 790 -9.39 -8.77 12.87
C LEU A 790 -10.01 -8.47 11.50
N ILE A 791 -9.17 -8.26 10.49
CA ILE A 791 -9.57 -8.03 9.09
C ILE A 791 -8.87 -9.09 8.25
N VAL A 792 -9.63 -9.78 7.41
CA VAL A 792 -9.17 -10.93 6.63
C VAL A 792 -9.69 -10.82 5.21
N THR A 793 -8.81 -10.69 4.22
CA THR A 793 -9.20 -10.59 2.81
C THR A 793 -8.64 -11.76 2.00
N ILE A 794 -9.47 -12.35 1.15
CA ILE A 794 -9.04 -13.26 0.08
C ILE A 794 -9.04 -12.48 -1.24
N GLU A 795 -7.90 -12.44 -1.92
CA GLU A 795 -7.71 -11.82 -3.23
C GLU A 795 -7.35 -12.92 -4.25
N THR A 796 -8.15 -13.08 -5.32
CA THR A 796 -7.83 -13.96 -6.47
C THR A 796 -7.22 -13.15 -7.62
N PRO A 797 -6.44 -13.77 -8.55
CA PRO A 797 -5.76 -13.05 -9.62
C PRO A 797 -6.68 -12.17 -10.49
N GLU A 798 -6.22 -10.98 -10.87
CA GLU A 798 -7.00 -10.00 -11.67
C GLU A 798 -7.45 -10.55 -13.04
N ASN A 799 -6.73 -11.54 -13.59
CA ASN A 799 -7.15 -12.22 -14.83
C ASN A 799 -8.34 -13.18 -14.62
N LEU A 800 -8.92 -13.25 -13.41
CA LEU A 800 -10.07 -14.07 -13.02
C LEU A 800 -11.19 -13.21 -12.41
N ASN A 801 -11.35 -11.95 -12.83
CA ASN A 801 -12.39 -11.02 -12.36
C ASN A 801 -13.85 -11.52 -12.53
N GLU A 802 -14.09 -12.57 -13.30
CA GLU A 802 -15.40 -13.24 -13.42
C GLU A 802 -15.71 -14.22 -12.27
N VAL A 803 -14.71 -14.54 -11.43
CA VAL A 803 -14.86 -15.45 -10.29
C VAL A 803 -15.41 -14.69 -9.08
N ASP A 804 -16.66 -14.98 -8.72
CA ASP A 804 -17.33 -14.43 -7.54
C ASP A 804 -17.05 -15.25 -6.28
N ILE A 805 -16.14 -14.77 -5.44
CA ILE A 805 -15.91 -15.27 -4.08
C ILE A 805 -16.76 -14.52 -3.02
N TYR A 806 -17.43 -13.43 -3.38
CA TYR A 806 -18.15 -12.54 -2.46
C TYR A 806 -19.58 -13.03 -2.15
N THR A 807 -20.40 -13.26 -3.19
CA THR A 807 -21.83 -13.63 -3.03
C THR A 807 -22.03 -14.96 -2.28
N PRO A 808 -21.23 -16.03 -2.50
CA PRO A 808 -21.39 -17.27 -1.76
C PRO A 808 -21.19 -17.08 -0.25
N VAL A 809 -20.28 -16.19 0.17
CA VAL A 809 -20.00 -15.91 1.58
C VAL A 809 -21.05 -14.99 2.20
N LEU A 810 -21.51 -13.97 1.46
CA LEU A 810 -22.64 -13.15 1.87
C LEU A 810 -23.89 -14.01 2.16
N ASN A 811 -24.14 -15.03 1.33
CA ASN A 811 -25.25 -15.96 1.53
C ASN A 811 -25.04 -16.85 2.76
N GLN A 812 -23.84 -17.39 2.99
CA GLN A 812 -23.53 -18.14 4.22
C GLN A 812 -23.79 -17.30 5.49
N ILE A 813 -23.27 -16.07 5.54
CA ILE A 813 -23.42 -15.17 6.69
C ILE A 813 -24.90 -14.78 6.91
N ARG A 814 -25.67 -14.52 5.85
CA ARG A 814 -27.11 -14.19 5.96
C ARG A 814 -27.96 -15.35 6.48
N VAL A 815 -27.61 -16.59 6.18
CA VAL A 815 -28.37 -17.78 6.63
C VAL A 815 -28.05 -18.16 8.09
N ASP A 816 -26.87 -17.79 8.60
CA ASP A 816 -26.51 -17.98 10.02
C ASP A 816 -27.23 -17.01 10.97
N ILE A 817 -27.89 -15.96 10.47
CA ILE A 817 -28.72 -15.04 11.25
C ILE A 817 -30.14 -15.63 11.37
N PRO A 818 -30.65 -15.94 12.58
CA PRO A 818 -32.01 -16.43 12.73
C PRO A 818 -33.02 -15.38 12.30
N VAL A 819 -33.88 -15.73 11.33
CA VAL A 819 -35.07 -14.92 11.01
C VAL A 819 -35.99 -14.97 12.23
N GLY A 820 -36.15 -13.84 12.91
CA GLY A 820 -37.05 -13.70 14.05
C GLY A 820 -38.51 -13.93 13.63
N VAL A 821 -39.23 -14.70 14.45
CA VAL A 821 -40.67 -14.99 14.34
C VAL A 821 -41.34 -14.53 15.63
#